data_AF-A0A0A2G9M5-F1
#
_entry.id   AF-A0A0A2G9M5-F1
#
_cell.length_a   1.000
_cell.length_b   1.000
_cell.length_c   1.000
_cell.angle_alpha   90.00
_cell.angle_beta   90.00
_cell.angle_gamma   90.00
#
_symmetry.space_group_name_H-M   'P 1'
#
loop_
_entity.id
_entity.type
_entity.pdbx_description
1 polymer ?
#
loop_
_entity_poly.entity_id
_entity_poly.type
_entity_poly.pdbx_seq_one_letter_code
_entity_poly.pdbx_strand_id
1 'polypeptide(L)'
;MKIIKRNFEIEDFTFDKIKNAINRAFSACNETISDDSLNRICGNLWAQIEGGSSVSVEAVQDMVETQLMMMGYFKVAKAYILYRDKRSEYRETITRFRQTVVDEEIIDLLKVMQATYTDRLYSLDLLFVKYQSFFKENIDVLDTLIKASVELITPEAPDWEFISARLLLLKIERTIRDREQSLNIKSFYEKIRYLTAENLYGRYILDEYTGDQVAELEDYINNNRNNLLTYSSLHLISKRYLITDLNHRVLERPQEMFMGIAMHLAIPEKEHKVLWVKRIYDILSSLKVTMATPTMSNARKPLSQLSSCFEDVMPDSLVGIYRTINNFAQVSKFGGGMGIYMGKVRAVGSDIRGFKGVAGGVLKWIKLCNDTAIAVDQLGVRQGSVAIYLDLWHKDMPEFLQLRTNNGDDRMKAHDVFPGICVPDFFWRIAQHDIDGTWYMMCPHEIEVAKGYCLEDYYGEDWEKRYQDCLQDSRIAKRAIKVKDLIRLIIKSAVETGTPFIFNRDTVNRMNPNKHQGIIYCSNLCTEIAQNQKAIRTKQTVVKVENGQDVVVEETFPGDFVVCNLASLVLGNLEVENDEELQHVIHTAVRALDNVIDLNFYPIPYAEITNRRMRPIGLGASGYHHLLAKRGIKWESQEHLSFMDEVFEKINYYAIEASCQLAVEKGVYSYFEGSDWQNGNYFSTRNYTDSKWQTLAGKVTENGLRNGYLLAIAPTSSTSIIAGTTAGTDPVMNRYFLEEKKGSIVPRVAPQLSDTTFWLYKTAHQVDQKWIVDAASVRQRHLDQSQSVNLFIDQSFTFRGVLQLYLRAWEKGVKTLYYIRSRSLEVEECETCSA
;
A
#
# COMPACT_ATOMS: atom_id res chain seq x y z
N MET A 1 -22.24 40.15 -44.31
CA MET A 1 -20.80 40.40 -44.04
C MET A 1 -20.15 39.11 -43.56
N LYS A 2 -18.97 38.79 -44.09
CA LYS A 2 -18.21 37.59 -43.73
C LYS A 2 -17.15 37.90 -42.66
N ILE A 3 -16.82 36.95 -41.81
CA ILE A 3 -15.68 37.03 -40.88
C ILE A 3 -14.58 36.06 -41.32
N ILE A 4 -13.35 36.57 -41.45
CA ILE A 4 -12.17 35.76 -41.75
C ILE A 4 -11.59 35.28 -40.42
N LYS A 5 -11.70 33.97 -40.18
CA LYS A 5 -11.13 33.32 -39.00
C LYS A 5 -9.61 33.25 -39.07
N ARG A 6 -9.00 32.97 -37.92
CA ARG A 6 -7.54 32.85 -37.75
C ARG A 6 -6.91 31.68 -38.53
N ASN A 7 -7.71 30.72 -38.99
CA ASN A 7 -7.33 29.63 -39.90
C ASN A 7 -7.65 29.94 -41.39
N PHE A 8 -7.96 31.20 -41.71
CA PHE A 8 -8.39 31.68 -43.04
C PHE A 8 -9.75 31.18 -43.54
N GLU A 9 -10.50 30.43 -42.71
CA GLU A 9 -11.88 30.08 -43.04
C GLU A 9 -12.80 31.31 -43.00
N ILE A 10 -13.78 31.33 -43.89
CA ILE A 10 -14.71 32.44 -44.04
C ILE A 10 -16.09 31.99 -43.54
N GLU A 11 -16.58 32.61 -42.47
CA GLU A 11 -17.90 32.35 -41.89
C GLU A 11 -18.82 33.56 -41.99
N ASP A 12 -20.12 33.35 -41.76
CA ASP A 12 -21.06 34.47 -41.57
C ASP A 12 -20.81 35.13 -40.21
N PHE A 13 -20.81 36.46 -40.19
CA PHE A 13 -20.57 37.24 -38.98
C PHE A 13 -21.80 37.20 -38.06
N THR A 14 -21.62 36.79 -36.80
CA THR A 14 -22.70 36.70 -35.78
C THR A 14 -22.33 37.44 -34.50
N PHE A 15 -23.24 38.26 -33.96
CA PHE A 15 -23.01 39.02 -32.72
C PHE A 15 -22.97 38.17 -31.45
N ASP A 16 -23.60 36.99 -31.44
CA ASP A 16 -23.71 36.15 -30.24
C ASP A 16 -22.34 35.75 -29.69
N LYS A 17 -21.36 35.47 -30.56
CA LYS A 17 -19.99 35.14 -30.16
C LYS A 17 -19.29 36.32 -29.47
N ILE A 18 -19.54 37.55 -29.93
CA ILE A 18 -18.97 38.78 -29.37
C ILE A 18 -19.64 39.08 -28.02
N LYS A 19 -20.97 39.00 -27.96
CA LYS A 19 -21.74 39.17 -26.71
C LYS A 19 -21.26 38.22 -25.62
N ASN A 20 -21.08 36.95 -25.97
CA ASN A 20 -20.55 35.95 -25.04
C ASN A 20 -19.11 36.24 -24.59
N ALA A 21 -18.24 36.72 -25.48
CA ALA A 21 -16.87 37.08 -25.13
C ALA A 21 -16.83 38.29 -24.17
N ILE A 22 -17.64 39.32 -24.43
CA ILE A 22 -17.77 40.50 -23.56
C ILE A 22 -18.34 40.08 -22.20
N ASN A 23 -19.45 39.33 -22.17
CA ASN A 23 -20.06 38.86 -20.92
C ASN A 23 -19.08 38.05 -20.07
N ARG A 24 -18.28 37.17 -20.68
CA ARG A 24 -17.24 36.43 -19.96
C ARG A 24 -16.17 37.32 -19.35
N ALA A 25 -15.78 38.40 -20.05
CA ALA A 25 -14.81 39.35 -19.51
C ALA A 25 -15.38 40.15 -18.33
N PHE A 26 -16.67 40.52 -18.37
CA PHE A 26 -17.39 41.13 -17.25
C PHE A 26 -17.46 40.16 -16.06
N SER A 27 -17.89 38.91 -16.28
CA SER A 27 -17.93 37.88 -15.23
C SER A 27 -16.56 37.61 -14.61
N ALA A 28 -15.49 37.57 -15.41
CA ALA A 28 -14.12 37.41 -14.91
C ALA A 28 -13.66 38.57 -14.00
N CYS A 29 -14.29 39.74 -14.12
CA CYS A 29 -14.03 40.91 -13.28
C CYS A 29 -14.98 41.03 -12.07
N ASN A 30 -15.90 40.06 -11.88
CA ASN A 30 -17.05 40.13 -10.97
C ASN A 30 -17.95 41.35 -11.23
N GLU A 31 -18.10 41.74 -12.49
CA GLU A 31 -18.95 42.85 -12.94
C GLU A 31 -20.07 42.33 -13.85
N THR A 32 -21.13 43.13 -14.00
CA THR A 32 -22.26 42.82 -14.88
C THR A 32 -22.45 43.96 -15.87
N ILE A 33 -22.84 43.61 -17.09
CA ILE A 33 -23.20 44.56 -18.15
C ILE A 33 -24.70 44.44 -18.40
N SER A 34 -25.40 45.56 -18.55
CA SER A 34 -26.80 45.55 -18.97
C SER A 34 -26.92 45.18 -20.44
N ASP A 35 -28.02 44.53 -20.82
CA ASP A 35 -28.29 44.19 -22.23
C ASP A 35 -28.30 45.43 -23.13
N ASP A 36 -28.72 46.58 -22.60
CA ASP A 36 -28.71 47.86 -23.31
C ASP A 36 -27.28 48.32 -23.63
N SER A 37 -26.37 48.32 -22.65
CA SER A 37 -24.96 48.65 -22.87
C SER A 37 -24.26 47.65 -23.80
N LEU A 38 -24.57 46.35 -23.67
CA LEU A 38 -24.01 45.29 -24.52
C LEU A 38 -24.49 45.42 -25.97
N ASN A 39 -25.77 45.72 -26.19
CA ASN A 39 -26.33 45.99 -27.51
C ASN A 39 -25.76 47.28 -28.10
N ARG A 40 -25.50 48.30 -27.28
CA ARG A 40 -24.84 49.54 -27.72
C ARG A 40 -23.41 49.30 -28.20
N ILE A 41 -22.63 48.47 -27.50
CA ILE A 41 -21.30 48.04 -27.96
C ILE A 41 -21.42 47.32 -29.31
N CYS A 42 -22.34 46.36 -29.43
CA CYS A 42 -22.56 45.62 -30.67
C CYS A 42 -23.01 46.52 -31.83
N GLY A 43 -23.87 47.50 -31.57
CA GLY A 43 -24.33 48.48 -32.55
C GLY A 43 -23.21 49.40 -33.04
N ASN A 44 -22.37 49.89 -32.13
CA ASN A 44 -21.19 50.68 -32.47
C ASN A 44 -20.18 49.86 -33.29
N LEU A 45 -19.99 48.58 -32.93
CA LEU A 45 -19.16 47.66 -33.70
C LEU A 45 -19.72 47.51 -35.11
N TRP A 46 -21.03 47.24 -35.26
CA TRP A 46 -21.70 47.09 -36.56
C TRP A 46 -21.48 48.31 -37.44
N ALA A 47 -21.71 49.51 -36.93
CA ALA A 47 -21.57 50.76 -37.68
C ALA A 47 -20.15 50.98 -38.24
N GLN A 48 -19.12 50.40 -37.61
CA GLN A 48 -17.74 50.49 -38.08
C GLN A 48 -17.37 49.42 -39.13
N ILE A 49 -18.14 48.34 -39.23
CA ILE A 49 -17.90 47.24 -40.19
C ILE A 49 -18.93 47.23 -41.34
N GLU A 50 -20.07 47.90 -41.17
CA GLU A 50 -21.17 47.98 -42.13
C GLU A 50 -20.70 48.71 -43.41
N GLY A 51 -20.55 47.94 -44.50
CA GLY A 51 -20.04 48.40 -45.79
C GLY A 51 -18.88 47.58 -46.36
N GLY A 52 -18.22 46.75 -45.55
CA GLY A 52 -17.16 45.83 -45.99
C GLY A 52 -17.65 44.45 -46.46
N SER A 53 -16.92 43.81 -47.39
CA SER A 53 -17.21 42.43 -47.81
C SER A 53 -16.81 41.39 -46.74
N SER A 54 -15.71 41.64 -46.02
CA SER A 54 -15.20 40.76 -44.97
C SER A 54 -14.36 41.50 -43.92
N VAL A 55 -14.38 41.05 -42.67
CA VAL A 55 -13.55 41.58 -41.56
C VAL A 55 -12.76 40.45 -40.90
N SER A 56 -11.52 40.70 -40.46
CA SER A 56 -10.73 39.70 -39.74
C SER A 56 -11.16 39.58 -38.28
N VAL A 57 -11.01 38.39 -37.68
CA VAL A 57 -11.29 38.20 -36.25
C VAL A 57 -10.47 39.15 -35.38
N GLU A 58 -9.20 39.44 -35.70
CA GLU A 58 -8.38 40.36 -34.89
C GLU A 58 -8.89 41.80 -34.96
N ALA A 59 -9.30 42.29 -36.14
CA ALA A 59 -9.87 43.62 -36.26
C ALA A 59 -11.13 43.77 -35.40
N VAL A 60 -12.01 42.76 -35.38
CA VAL A 60 -13.20 42.76 -34.51
C VAL A 60 -12.80 42.81 -33.02
N GLN A 61 -11.74 42.11 -32.63
CA GLN A 61 -11.26 42.11 -31.24
C GLN A 61 -10.68 43.47 -30.83
N ASP A 62 -9.89 44.11 -31.69
CA ASP A 62 -9.35 45.47 -31.47
C ASP A 62 -10.48 46.50 -31.29
N MET A 63 -11.56 46.34 -32.06
CA MET A 63 -12.73 47.20 -31.97
C MET A 63 -13.49 46.97 -30.67
N VAL A 64 -13.64 45.72 -30.20
CA VAL A 64 -14.25 45.41 -28.90
C VAL A 64 -13.44 46.07 -27.76
N GLU A 65 -12.12 45.96 -27.79
CA GLU A 65 -11.24 46.57 -26.80
C GLU A 65 -11.40 48.09 -26.76
N THR A 66 -11.39 48.72 -27.94
CA THR A 66 -11.59 50.17 -28.09
C THR A 66 -12.94 50.61 -27.54
N GLN A 67 -14.02 49.88 -27.86
CA GLN A 67 -15.36 50.19 -27.36
C GLN A 67 -15.48 50.04 -25.83
N LEU A 68 -14.89 48.97 -25.27
CA LEU A 68 -14.85 48.79 -23.81
C LEU A 68 -14.12 49.95 -23.11
N MET A 69 -12.99 50.40 -23.66
CA MET A 69 -12.26 51.56 -23.13
C MET A 69 -13.04 52.87 -23.29
N MET A 70 -13.65 53.12 -24.46
CA MET A 70 -14.42 54.33 -24.74
C MET A 70 -15.64 54.47 -23.82
N MET A 71 -16.25 53.36 -23.42
CA MET A 71 -17.37 53.34 -22.48
C MET A 71 -16.92 53.36 -21.01
N GLY A 72 -15.62 53.51 -20.73
CA GLY A 72 -15.08 53.62 -19.37
C GLY A 72 -14.90 52.29 -18.64
N TYR A 73 -15.08 51.14 -19.31
CA TYR A 73 -14.90 49.80 -18.73
C TYR A 73 -13.42 49.39 -18.72
N PHE A 74 -12.53 50.23 -18.19
CA PHE A 74 -11.08 50.04 -18.26
C PHE A 74 -10.60 48.72 -17.63
N LYS A 75 -11.19 48.31 -16.50
CA LYS A 75 -10.85 47.04 -15.82
C LYS A 75 -11.22 45.83 -16.67
N VAL A 76 -12.42 45.83 -17.25
CA VAL A 76 -12.90 44.76 -18.14
C VAL A 76 -12.11 44.75 -19.45
N ALA A 77 -11.82 45.91 -20.04
CA ALA A 77 -10.98 46.02 -21.23
C ALA A 77 -9.59 45.43 -20.99
N LYS A 78 -8.95 45.76 -19.86
CA LYS A 78 -7.66 45.18 -19.46
C LYS A 78 -7.74 43.65 -19.33
N ALA A 79 -8.76 43.12 -18.66
CA ALA A 79 -8.95 41.67 -18.52
C ALA A 79 -9.20 40.99 -19.88
N TYR A 80 -9.95 41.63 -20.77
CA TYR A 80 -10.21 41.16 -22.13
C TYR A 80 -8.92 41.07 -22.95
N ILE A 81 -8.09 42.13 -22.91
CA ILE A 81 -6.79 42.19 -23.60
C ILE A 81 -5.85 41.10 -23.10
N LEU A 82 -5.67 41.00 -21.78
CA LEU A 82 -4.78 39.99 -21.18
C LEU A 82 -5.24 38.56 -21.51
N TYR A 83 -6.55 38.31 -21.53
CA TYR A 83 -7.09 37.01 -21.95
C TYR A 83 -6.83 36.73 -23.44
N ARG A 84 -7.03 37.73 -24.31
CA ARG A 84 -6.77 37.61 -25.75
C ARG A 84 -5.30 37.33 -26.02
N ASP A 85 -4.41 38.07 -25.38
CA ASP A 85 -2.95 37.95 -25.51
C ASP A 85 -2.48 36.55 -25.07
N LYS A 86 -2.89 36.10 -23.88
CA LYS A 86 -2.63 34.73 -23.40
C LYS A 86 -3.12 33.66 -24.37
N ARG A 87 -4.28 33.88 -25.02
CA ARG A 87 -4.81 32.96 -26.05
C ARG A 87 -4.02 33.01 -27.35
N SER A 88 -3.39 34.15 -27.68
CA SER A 88 -2.46 34.24 -28.81
C SER A 88 -1.17 33.47 -28.53
N GLU A 89 -0.55 33.67 -27.37
CA GLU A 89 0.63 32.90 -26.93
C GLU A 89 0.35 31.39 -26.97
N TYR A 90 -0.81 30.98 -26.45
CA TYR A 90 -1.20 29.57 -26.45
C TYR A 90 -1.27 28.97 -27.86
N ARG A 91 -1.84 29.72 -28.82
CA ARG A 91 -1.91 29.32 -30.23
C ARG A 91 -0.53 29.25 -30.87
N GLU A 92 0.34 30.20 -30.57
CA GLU A 92 1.70 30.23 -31.09
C GLU A 92 2.49 29.00 -30.64
N THR A 93 2.37 28.62 -29.36
CA THR A 93 3.00 27.40 -28.83
C THR A 93 2.50 26.14 -29.53
N ILE A 94 1.19 25.99 -29.74
CA ILE A 94 0.65 24.86 -30.53
C ILE A 94 1.13 24.90 -31.99
N THR A 95 1.23 26.09 -32.59
CA THR A 95 1.73 26.26 -33.96
C THR A 95 3.19 25.81 -34.07
N ARG A 96 4.01 26.08 -33.05
CA ARG A 96 5.39 25.57 -32.99
C ARG A 96 5.45 24.06 -32.88
N PHE A 97 4.62 23.42 -32.04
CA PHE A 97 4.54 21.96 -32.01
C PHE A 97 4.16 21.38 -33.38
N ARG A 98 3.20 21.98 -34.10
CA ARG A 98 2.77 21.54 -35.44
C ARG A 98 3.88 21.53 -36.50
N GLN A 99 4.99 22.24 -36.28
CA GLN A 99 6.14 22.19 -37.20
C GLN A 99 6.86 20.82 -37.17
N THR A 100 6.76 20.09 -36.05
CA THR A 100 7.45 18.81 -35.84
C THR A 100 6.50 17.66 -35.50
N VAL A 101 5.31 17.97 -34.98
CA VAL A 101 4.27 17.02 -34.58
C VAL A 101 3.14 17.07 -35.61
N VAL A 102 3.09 16.08 -36.49
CA VAL A 102 2.05 15.94 -37.52
C VAL A 102 0.78 15.27 -36.96
N ASP A 103 0.93 14.55 -35.86
CA ASP A 103 -0.12 13.75 -35.25
C ASP A 103 -1.18 14.61 -34.54
N GLU A 104 -2.39 14.64 -35.09
CA GLU A 104 -3.50 15.46 -34.57
C GLU A 104 -3.97 15.03 -33.16
N GLU A 105 -3.92 13.75 -32.82
CA GLU A 105 -4.35 13.28 -31.49
C GLU A 105 -3.35 13.73 -30.41
N ILE A 106 -2.05 13.81 -30.74
CA ILE A 106 -1.05 14.46 -29.87
C ILE A 106 -1.35 15.96 -29.74
N ILE A 107 -1.61 16.65 -30.86
CA ILE A 107 -1.89 18.08 -30.85
C ILE A 107 -3.15 18.42 -30.04
N ASP A 108 -4.21 17.62 -30.17
CA ASP A 108 -5.44 17.81 -29.40
C ASP A 108 -5.22 17.56 -27.91
N LEU A 109 -4.42 16.55 -27.55
CA LEU A 109 -4.02 16.35 -26.16
C LEU A 109 -3.23 17.55 -25.61
N LEU A 110 -2.29 18.09 -26.38
CA LEU A 110 -1.55 19.31 -26.00
C LEU A 110 -2.51 20.49 -25.78
N LYS A 111 -3.50 20.70 -26.66
CA LYS A 111 -4.51 21.76 -26.46
C LYS A 111 -5.30 21.57 -25.17
N VAL A 112 -5.70 20.33 -24.86
CA VAL A 112 -6.39 20.00 -23.60
C VAL A 112 -5.48 20.31 -22.41
N MET A 113 -4.23 19.85 -22.43
CA MET A 113 -3.25 20.12 -21.38
C MET A 113 -3.05 21.63 -21.15
N GLN A 114 -2.92 22.42 -22.21
CA GLN A 114 -2.77 23.87 -22.13
C GLN A 114 -4.01 24.58 -21.56
N ALA A 115 -5.20 24.01 -21.78
CA ALA A 115 -6.44 24.52 -21.22
C ALA A 115 -6.62 24.13 -19.74
N THR A 116 -6.14 22.96 -19.33
CA THR A 116 -6.23 22.45 -17.96
C THR A 116 -5.17 23.07 -17.05
N TYR A 117 -3.92 23.15 -17.50
CA TYR A 117 -2.79 23.64 -16.72
C TYR A 117 -2.41 25.06 -17.15
N THR A 118 -3.01 26.05 -16.49
CA THR A 118 -2.89 27.47 -16.90
C THR A 118 -1.80 28.26 -16.18
N ASP A 119 -1.16 27.66 -15.17
CA ASP A 119 -0.03 28.24 -14.47
C ASP A 119 1.20 28.30 -15.38
N ARG A 120 2.04 29.32 -15.19
CA ARG A 120 3.28 29.51 -15.96
C ARG A 120 4.25 28.34 -15.75
N LEU A 121 4.27 27.74 -14.56
CA LEU A 121 5.11 26.58 -14.22
C LEU A 121 4.81 25.35 -15.08
N TYR A 122 3.59 25.28 -15.63
CA TYR A 122 3.10 24.17 -16.45
C TYR A 122 2.89 24.56 -17.91
N SER A 123 3.48 25.67 -18.34
CA SER A 123 3.34 26.13 -19.72
C SER A 123 3.92 25.11 -20.71
N LEU A 124 3.18 24.88 -21.80
CA LEU A 124 3.65 24.06 -22.92
C LEU A 124 4.89 24.63 -23.61
N ASP A 125 5.20 25.91 -23.42
CA ASP A 125 6.46 26.50 -23.87
C ASP A 125 7.67 25.79 -23.27
N LEU A 126 7.60 25.47 -21.97
CA LEU A 126 8.65 24.73 -21.26
C LEU A 126 8.80 23.32 -21.84
N LEU A 127 7.66 22.65 -22.09
CA LEU A 127 7.65 21.34 -22.74
C LEU A 127 8.25 21.42 -24.14
N PHE A 128 7.93 22.44 -24.92
CA PHE A 128 8.42 22.60 -26.28
C PHE A 128 9.95 22.74 -26.30
N VAL A 129 10.50 23.62 -25.47
CA VAL A 129 11.95 23.82 -25.36
C VAL A 129 12.64 22.53 -24.94
N LYS A 130 12.08 21.82 -23.95
CA LYS A 130 12.65 20.56 -23.47
C LYS A 130 12.57 19.47 -24.54
N TYR A 131 11.43 19.35 -25.22
CA TYR A 131 11.21 18.43 -26.33
C TYR A 131 12.20 18.66 -27.48
N GLN A 132 12.41 19.91 -27.88
CA GLN A 132 13.38 20.25 -28.93
C GLN A 132 14.81 19.83 -28.58
N SER A 133 15.18 19.82 -27.29
CA SER A 133 16.53 19.38 -26.88
C SER A 133 16.75 17.86 -27.01
N PHE A 134 15.66 17.07 -27.06
CA PHE A 134 15.71 15.62 -27.28
C PHE A 134 15.37 15.19 -28.70
N PHE A 135 14.63 16.02 -29.43
CA PHE A 135 14.16 15.70 -30.77
C PHE A 135 15.33 15.50 -31.74
N LYS A 136 15.29 14.39 -32.48
CA LYS A 136 16.14 14.12 -33.64
C LYS A 136 15.27 13.57 -34.76
N GLU A 137 15.68 13.79 -36.00
CA GLU A 137 15.01 13.20 -37.16
C GLU A 137 14.94 11.67 -37.00
N ASN A 138 13.73 11.10 -37.18
CA ASN A 138 13.39 9.67 -37.02
C ASN A 138 13.20 9.12 -35.59
N ILE A 139 13.09 9.95 -34.56
CA ILE A 139 12.69 9.49 -33.22
C ILE A 139 11.15 9.53 -33.07
N ASP A 140 10.59 8.61 -32.28
CA ASP A 140 9.19 8.64 -31.87
C ASP A 140 8.88 9.94 -31.09
N VAL A 141 8.00 10.75 -31.67
CA VAL A 141 7.61 12.06 -31.14
C VAL A 141 6.95 11.95 -29.77
N LEU A 142 6.08 10.94 -29.58
CA LEU A 142 5.34 10.76 -28.34
C LEU A 142 6.29 10.33 -27.20
N ASP A 143 7.23 9.43 -27.47
CA ASP A 143 8.26 9.04 -26.50
C ASP A 143 9.17 10.20 -26.12
N THR A 144 9.51 11.05 -27.09
CA THR A 144 10.29 12.26 -26.85
C THR A 144 9.52 13.24 -25.96
N LEU A 145 8.21 13.44 -26.21
CA LEU A 145 7.35 14.28 -25.39
C LEU A 145 7.20 13.74 -23.96
N ILE A 146 6.98 12.42 -23.80
CA ILE A 146 6.92 11.77 -22.49
C ILE A 146 8.22 12.00 -21.73
N LYS A 147 9.37 11.74 -22.37
CA LYS A 147 10.68 11.98 -21.72
C LYS A 147 10.86 13.44 -21.33
N ALA A 148 10.53 14.36 -22.23
CA ALA A 148 10.64 15.80 -21.98
C ALA A 148 9.76 16.24 -20.81
N SER A 149 8.51 15.79 -20.74
CA SER A 149 7.60 16.15 -19.66
C SER A 149 8.01 15.54 -18.32
N VAL A 150 8.56 14.32 -18.32
CA VAL A 150 9.05 13.66 -17.09
C VAL A 150 10.23 14.42 -16.49
N GLU A 151 11.13 14.95 -17.32
CA GLU A 151 12.25 15.77 -16.84
C GLU A 151 11.84 17.16 -16.33
N LEU A 152 10.58 17.57 -16.52
CA LEU A 152 10.03 18.81 -15.95
C LEU A 152 9.38 18.59 -14.58
N ILE A 153 9.33 17.35 -14.08
CA ILE A 153 8.81 17.05 -12.74
C ILE A 153 9.85 17.51 -11.72
N THR A 154 9.56 18.61 -11.03
CA THR A 154 10.39 19.17 -9.94
C THR A 154 9.55 19.42 -8.68
N PRO A 155 10.17 19.68 -7.51
CA PRO A 155 9.43 20.07 -6.31
C PRO A 155 8.55 21.31 -6.50
N GLU A 156 8.97 22.26 -7.33
CA GLU A 156 8.26 23.51 -7.62
C GLU A 156 7.15 23.33 -8.66
N ALA A 157 7.25 22.31 -9.51
CA ALA A 157 6.28 22.03 -10.57
C ALA A 157 5.83 20.55 -10.56
N PRO A 158 5.21 20.07 -9.46
CA PRO A 158 4.87 18.65 -9.29
C PRO A 158 3.80 18.17 -10.28
N ASP A 159 2.88 19.01 -10.75
CA ASP A 159 1.78 18.58 -11.62
C ASP A 159 2.24 18.13 -13.03
N TRP A 160 3.52 18.34 -13.37
CA TRP A 160 4.14 17.65 -14.50
C TRP A 160 4.03 16.13 -14.40
N GLU A 161 3.82 15.57 -13.20
CA GLU A 161 3.55 14.14 -13.03
C GLU A 161 2.23 13.71 -13.68
N PHE A 162 1.19 14.55 -13.61
CA PHE A 162 -0.11 14.27 -14.23
C PHE A 162 -0.07 14.57 -15.72
N ILE A 163 0.60 15.65 -16.12
CA ILE A 163 0.82 15.97 -17.54
C ILE A 163 1.56 14.81 -18.24
N SER A 164 2.65 14.33 -17.65
CA SER A 164 3.41 13.19 -18.17
C SER A 164 2.56 11.92 -18.20
N ALA A 165 1.66 11.74 -17.22
CA ALA A 165 0.71 10.63 -17.21
C ALA A 165 -0.22 10.65 -18.44
N ARG A 166 -0.69 11.83 -18.87
CA ARG A 166 -1.58 11.95 -20.05
C ARG A 166 -0.89 11.49 -21.34
N LEU A 167 0.36 11.89 -21.54
CA LEU A 167 1.15 11.49 -22.69
C LEU A 167 1.43 9.97 -22.67
N LEU A 168 1.79 9.42 -21.51
CA LEU A 168 2.00 7.99 -21.35
C LEU A 168 0.70 7.19 -21.58
N LEU A 169 -0.43 7.68 -21.08
CA LEU A 169 -1.74 7.06 -21.29
C LEU A 169 -2.09 7.01 -22.77
N LEU A 170 -1.87 8.10 -23.52
CA LEU A 170 -2.08 8.11 -24.96
C LEU A 170 -1.29 7.02 -25.68
N LYS A 171 -0.02 6.82 -25.29
CA LYS A 171 0.83 5.74 -25.84
C LYS A 171 0.24 4.35 -25.56
N ILE A 172 -0.19 4.13 -24.31
CA ILE A 172 -0.80 2.85 -23.89
C ILE A 172 -2.10 2.61 -24.69
N GLU A 173 -2.96 3.61 -24.77
CA GLU A 173 -4.24 3.53 -25.49
C GLU A 173 -4.07 3.22 -26.97
N ARG A 174 -3.09 3.84 -27.65
CA ARG A 174 -2.77 3.53 -29.05
C ARG A 174 -2.34 2.08 -29.22
N THR A 175 -1.40 1.64 -28.37
CA THR A 175 -0.88 0.27 -28.42
C THR A 175 -2.00 -0.76 -28.27
N ILE A 176 -2.94 -0.51 -27.35
CA ILE A 176 -4.09 -1.39 -27.13
C ILE A 176 -5.07 -1.31 -28.30
N ARG A 177 -5.40 -0.10 -28.79
CA ARG A 177 -6.35 0.12 -29.89
C ARG A 177 -5.90 -0.54 -31.18
N ASP A 178 -4.62 -0.40 -31.54
CA ASP A 178 -4.05 -1.06 -32.73
C ASP A 178 -4.15 -2.58 -32.60
N ARG A 179 -3.92 -3.09 -31.37
CA ARG A 179 -4.01 -4.52 -31.09
C ARG A 179 -5.44 -5.03 -31.17
N GLU A 180 -6.40 -4.32 -30.60
CA GLU A 180 -7.83 -4.64 -30.69
C GLU A 180 -8.32 -4.67 -32.14
N GLN A 181 -7.91 -3.68 -32.95
CA GLN A 181 -8.21 -3.67 -34.38
C GLN A 181 -7.61 -4.88 -35.09
N SER A 182 -6.33 -5.19 -34.84
CA SER A 182 -5.66 -6.36 -35.44
C SER A 182 -6.30 -7.70 -35.07
N LEU A 183 -6.93 -7.77 -33.89
CA LEU A 183 -7.59 -8.96 -33.36
C LEU A 183 -9.11 -8.95 -33.58
N ASN A 184 -9.66 -7.90 -34.19
CA ASN A 184 -11.09 -7.67 -34.37
C ASN A 184 -11.90 -7.78 -33.06
N ILE A 185 -11.36 -7.18 -31.98
CA ILE A 185 -12.02 -7.07 -30.67
C ILE A 185 -12.77 -5.74 -30.62
N LYS A 186 -14.08 -5.78 -30.34
CA LYS A 186 -14.97 -4.60 -30.39
C LYS A 186 -15.63 -4.24 -29.06
N SER A 187 -15.61 -5.14 -28.08
CA SER A 187 -16.18 -4.91 -26.76
C SER A 187 -15.31 -5.51 -25.66
N PHE A 188 -15.55 -5.08 -24.43
CA PHE A 188 -14.89 -5.63 -23.26
C PHE A 188 -15.18 -7.12 -23.09
N TYR A 189 -16.41 -7.56 -23.39
CA TYR A 189 -16.75 -8.99 -23.37
C TYR A 189 -15.95 -9.80 -24.39
N GLU A 190 -15.82 -9.32 -25.62
CA GLU A 190 -14.98 -9.97 -26.65
C GLU A 190 -13.49 -9.99 -26.23
N LYS A 191 -13.02 -8.92 -25.58
CA LYS A 191 -11.67 -8.87 -25.03
C LYS A 191 -11.45 -9.94 -23.96
N ILE A 192 -12.35 -10.06 -22.98
CA ILE A 192 -12.26 -11.10 -21.93
C ILE A 192 -12.27 -12.49 -22.58
N ARG A 193 -13.12 -12.73 -23.59
CA ARG A 193 -13.13 -13.99 -24.35
C ARG A 193 -11.80 -14.29 -25.02
N TYR A 194 -11.21 -13.32 -25.71
CA TYR A 194 -9.89 -13.45 -26.32
C TYR A 194 -8.81 -13.75 -25.28
N LEU A 195 -8.71 -12.92 -24.23
CA LEU A 195 -7.70 -13.09 -23.18
C LEU A 195 -7.86 -14.43 -22.44
N THR A 196 -9.09 -14.92 -22.27
CA THR A 196 -9.35 -16.24 -21.69
C THR A 196 -8.87 -17.36 -22.62
N ALA A 197 -9.11 -17.25 -23.93
CA ALA A 197 -8.66 -18.25 -24.91
C ALA A 197 -7.12 -18.35 -24.96
N GLU A 198 -6.43 -17.24 -24.76
CA GLU A 198 -4.96 -17.17 -24.67
C GLU A 198 -4.41 -17.53 -23.27
N ASN A 199 -5.27 -17.95 -22.33
CA ASN A 199 -4.90 -18.24 -20.95
C ASN A 199 -4.20 -17.07 -20.23
N LEU A 200 -4.65 -15.84 -20.51
CA LEU A 200 -4.20 -14.59 -19.87
C LEU A 200 -5.25 -14.04 -18.89
N TYR A 201 -6.51 -14.45 -19.06
CA TYR A 201 -7.62 -14.15 -18.16
C TYR A 201 -8.20 -15.45 -17.59
N GLY A 202 -8.66 -15.40 -16.34
CA GLY A 202 -9.24 -16.55 -15.67
C GLY A 202 -10.60 -16.93 -16.26
N ARG A 203 -10.71 -18.20 -16.68
CA ARG A 203 -11.94 -18.75 -17.29
C ARG A 203 -13.18 -18.56 -16.42
N TYR A 204 -13.02 -18.65 -15.11
CA TYR A 204 -14.07 -18.45 -14.12
C TYR A 204 -14.82 -17.11 -14.27
N ILE A 205 -14.23 -16.08 -14.89
CA ILE A 205 -14.95 -14.80 -15.12
C ILE A 205 -16.08 -15.00 -16.14
N LEU A 206 -15.82 -15.73 -17.23
CA LEU A 206 -16.84 -16.01 -18.24
C LEU A 206 -17.87 -17.04 -17.77
N ASP A 207 -17.50 -17.89 -16.82
CA ASP A 207 -18.43 -18.84 -16.22
C ASP A 207 -19.38 -18.13 -15.23
N GLU A 208 -18.93 -17.05 -14.60
CA GLU A 208 -19.68 -16.29 -13.60
C GLU A 208 -20.48 -15.11 -14.16
N TYR A 209 -20.05 -14.51 -15.28
CA TYR A 209 -20.67 -13.31 -15.85
C TYR A 209 -21.18 -13.55 -17.28
N THR A 210 -22.44 -13.18 -17.49
CA THR A 210 -23.07 -13.19 -18.82
C THR A 210 -22.57 -12.03 -19.68
N GLY A 211 -22.71 -12.14 -21.01
CA GLY A 211 -22.35 -11.05 -21.93
C GLY A 211 -23.05 -9.73 -21.60
N ASP A 212 -24.35 -9.77 -21.27
CA ASP A 212 -25.13 -8.58 -20.93
C ASP A 212 -24.64 -7.91 -19.63
N GLN A 213 -24.27 -8.71 -18.61
CA GLN A 213 -23.68 -8.17 -17.39
C GLN A 213 -22.32 -7.53 -17.64
N VAL A 214 -21.49 -8.12 -18.51
CA VAL A 214 -20.20 -7.53 -18.87
C VAL A 214 -20.40 -6.24 -19.68
N ALA A 215 -21.39 -6.18 -20.56
CA ALA A 215 -21.74 -4.96 -21.29
C ALA A 215 -22.23 -3.85 -20.33
N GLU A 216 -23.09 -4.18 -19.35
CA GLU A 216 -23.52 -3.23 -18.32
C GLU A 216 -22.33 -2.67 -17.51
N LEU A 217 -21.32 -3.51 -17.23
CA LEU A 217 -20.12 -3.10 -16.53
C LEU A 217 -19.17 -2.29 -17.42
N GLU A 218 -19.08 -2.61 -18.71
CA GLU A 218 -18.36 -1.83 -19.72
C GLU A 218 -18.92 -0.40 -19.80
N ASP A 219 -20.25 -0.25 -19.83
CA ASP A 219 -20.92 1.05 -19.81
C ASP A 219 -20.69 1.82 -18.49
N TYR A 220 -20.45 1.11 -17.38
CA TYR A 220 -20.17 1.71 -16.08
C TYR A 220 -18.71 2.18 -15.92
N ILE A 221 -17.79 1.75 -16.80
CA ILE A 221 -16.39 2.17 -16.74
C ILE A 221 -16.27 3.69 -16.92
N ASN A 222 -15.60 4.35 -15.97
CA ASN A 222 -15.36 5.78 -16.00
C ASN A 222 -13.90 6.10 -16.37
N ASN A 223 -13.66 6.35 -17.66
CA ASN A 223 -12.33 6.71 -18.18
C ASN A 223 -11.78 8.04 -17.63
N ASN A 224 -12.62 8.94 -17.11
CA ASN A 224 -12.14 10.17 -16.48
C ASN A 224 -11.32 9.89 -15.21
N ARG A 225 -11.47 8.71 -14.59
CA ARG A 225 -10.67 8.30 -13.42
C ARG A 225 -9.21 8.03 -13.76
N ASN A 226 -8.87 7.84 -15.05
CA ASN A 226 -7.47 7.89 -15.50
C ASN A 226 -6.81 9.24 -15.18
N ASN A 227 -7.61 10.28 -14.94
CA ASN A 227 -7.07 11.59 -14.56
C ASN A 227 -6.40 11.61 -13.18
N LEU A 228 -6.74 10.66 -12.31
CA LEU A 228 -6.18 10.53 -10.96
C LEU A 228 -4.79 9.86 -10.95
N LEU A 229 -4.43 9.15 -12.02
CA LEU A 229 -3.18 8.39 -12.09
C LEU A 229 -2.01 9.33 -12.47
N THR A 230 -0.95 9.29 -11.66
CA THR A 230 0.31 9.99 -11.94
C THR A 230 1.16 9.21 -12.95
N TYR A 231 2.21 9.83 -13.49
CA TYR A 231 3.12 9.14 -14.42
C TYR A 231 3.71 7.88 -13.79
N SER A 232 4.15 7.97 -12.54
CA SER A 232 4.69 6.83 -11.80
C SER A 232 3.65 5.74 -11.53
N SER A 233 2.38 6.12 -11.33
CA SER A 233 1.25 5.17 -11.26
C SER A 233 1.11 4.39 -12.56
N LEU A 234 0.99 5.09 -13.70
CA LEU A 234 0.83 4.47 -15.02
C LEU A 234 2.04 3.64 -15.44
N HIS A 235 3.25 4.13 -15.16
CA HIS A 235 4.49 3.42 -15.43
C HIS A 235 4.55 2.09 -14.67
N LEU A 236 4.15 2.10 -13.39
CA LEU A 236 4.13 0.89 -12.58
C LEU A 236 3.06 -0.10 -13.04
N ILE A 237 1.82 0.36 -13.24
CA ILE A 237 0.74 -0.56 -13.63
C ILE A 237 0.98 -1.17 -15.01
N SER A 238 1.48 -0.39 -15.98
CA SER A 238 1.76 -0.89 -17.33
C SER A 238 2.87 -1.94 -17.36
N LYS A 239 3.88 -1.82 -16.50
CA LYS A 239 4.99 -2.79 -16.44
C LYS A 239 4.67 -4.06 -15.64
N ARG A 240 3.80 -3.98 -14.63
CA ARG A 240 3.65 -5.07 -13.65
C ARG A 240 2.23 -5.59 -13.44
N TYR A 241 1.21 -4.77 -13.70
CA TYR A 241 -0.16 -5.10 -13.30
C TYR A 241 -1.05 -5.40 -14.48
N LEU A 242 -1.02 -4.58 -15.53
CA LEU A 242 -1.83 -4.76 -16.75
C LEU A 242 -1.49 -6.10 -17.42
N ILE A 243 -2.50 -6.73 -18.01
CA ILE A 243 -2.30 -7.95 -18.78
C ILE A 243 -1.48 -7.64 -20.05
N THR A 244 -0.45 -8.44 -20.26
CA THR A 244 0.39 -8.41 -21.46
C THR A 244 0.32 -9.74 -22.18
N ASP A 245 0.60 -9.74 -23.47
CA ASP A 245 0.88 -10.99 -24.20
C ASP A 245 2.27 -11.54 -23.88
N LEU A 246 2.60 -12.70 -24.45
CA LEU A 246 3.90 -13.35 -24.28
C LEU A 246 5.10 -12.53 -24.79
N ASN A 247 4.86 -11.47 -25.58
CA ASN A 247 5.87 -10.54 -26.06
C ASN A 247 5.89 -9.23 -25.25
N HIS A 248 5.27 -9.21 -24.06
CA HIS A 248 5.18 -8.06 -23.17
C HIS A 248 4.45 -6.84 -23.75
N ARG A 249 3.57 -7.05 -24.74
CA ARG A 249 2.69 -5.98 -25.27
C ARG A 249 1.44 -5.88 -24.43
N VAL A 250 1.08 -4.68 -24.00
CA VAL A 250 -0.08 -4.41 -23.13
C VAL A 250 -1.38 -4.64 -23.89
N LEU A 251 -2.33 -5.36 -23.28
CA LEU A 251 -3.65 -5.69 -23.85
C LEU A 251 -4.84 -5.15 -23.04
N GLU A 252 -4.60 -4.74 -21.80
CA GLU A 252 -5.61 -4.31 -20.84
C GLU A 252 -5.44 -2.82 -20.51
N ARG A 253 -6.55 -2.07 -20.50
CA ARG A 253 -6.56 -0.66 -20.07
C ARG A 253 -6.57 -0.52 -18.55
N PRO A 254 -6.14 0.62 -17.98
CA PRO A 254 -6.18 0.83 -16.53
C PRO A 254 -7.57 0.65 -15.90
N GLN A 255 -8.63 1.16 -16.54
CA GLN A 255 -9.99 0.99 -15.99
C GLN A 255 -10.54 -0.43 -16.17
N GLU A 256 -10.16 -1.11 -17.26
CA GLU A 256 -10.47 -2.54 -17.45
C GLU A 256 -9.81 -3.40 -16.37
N MET A 257 -8.57 -3.06 -15.96
CA MET A 257 -7.89 -3.72 -14.84
C MET A 257 -8.71 -3.58 -13.54
N PHE A 258 -9.10 -2.35 -13.16
CA PHE A 258 -9.90 -2.14 -11.96
C PHE A 258 -11.26 -2.86 -12.03
N MET A 259 -11.92 -2.82 -13.19
CA MET A 259 -13.20 -3.51 -13.40
C MET A 259 -13.03 -5.03 -13.31
N GLY A 260 -12.00 -5.60 -13.93
CA GLY A 260 -11.70 -7.02 -13.88
C GLY A 260 -11.37 -7.52 -12.47
N ILE A 261 -10.63 -6.72 -11.69
CA ILE A 261 -10.38 -7.00 -10.27
C ILE A 261 -11.71 -6.98 -9.50
N ALA A 262 -12.56 -5.98 -9.72
CA ALA A 262 -13.86 -5.88 -9.04
C ALA A 262 -14.80 -7.04 -9.40
N MET A 263 -14.84 -7.45 -10.67
CA MET A 263 -15.55 -8.64 -11.15
C MET A 263 -15.06 -9.89 -10.41
N HIS A 264 -13.74 -10.11 -10.37
CA HIS A 264 -13.19 -11.25 -9.65
C HIS A 264 -13.60 -11.26 -8.17
N LEU A 265 -13.45 -10.12 -7.47
CA LEU A 265 -13.73 -10.02 -6.04
C LEU A 265 -15.21 -10.13 -5.68
N ALA A 266 -16.12 -9.89 -6.62
CA ALA A 266 -17.56 -10.02 -6.41
C ALA A 266 -18.11 -11.41 -6.77
N ILE A 267 -17.30 -12.35 -7.28
CA ILE A 267 -17.75 -13.71 -7.63
C ILE A 267 -18.50 -14.40 -6.47
N PRO A 268 -18.06 -14.33 -5.19
CA PRO A 268 -18.76 -14.98 -4.09
C PRO A 268 -20.13 -14.35 -3.75
N GLU A 269 -20.46 -13.21 -4.36
CA GLU A 269 -21.75 -12.54 -4.17
C GLU A 269 -22.85 -13.25 -4.97
N LYS A 270 -23.76 -13.91 -4.26
CA LYS A 270 -24.87 -14.66 -4.88
C LYS A 270 -25.94 -13.71 -5.44
N GLU A 271 -26.41 -12.78 -4.61
CA GLU A 271 -27.41 -11.77 -4.97
C GLU A 271 -26.72 -10.43 -5.24
N HIS A 272 -27.28 -9.63 -6.16
CA HIS A 272 -26.76 -8.30 -6.49
C HIS A 272 -25.27 -8.28 -6.87
N LYS A 273 -24.77 -9.35 -7.50
CA LYS A 273 -23.35 -9.48 -7.90
C LYS A 273 -22.83 -8.25 -8.67
N VAL A 274 -23.57 -7.80 -9.68
CA VAL A 274 -23.21 -6.61 -10.49
C VAL A 274 -23.15 -5.33 -9.65
N LEU A 275 -24.05 -5.15 -8.67
CA LEU A 275 -24.02 -4.01 -7.75
C LEU A 275 -22.71 -4.00 -6.94
N TRP A 276 -22.30 -5.15 -6.43
CA TRP A 276 -21.04 -5.26 -5.69
C TRP A 276 -19.82 -5.05 -6.58
N VAL A 277 -19.85 -5.51 -7.84
CA VAL A 277 -18.80 -5.16 -8.82
C VAL A 277 -18.68 -3.64 -8.94
N LYS A 278 -19.79 -2.92 -9.13
CA LYS A 278 -19.79 -1.46 -9.26
C LYS A 278 -19.22 -0.77 -8.02
N ARG A 279 -19.63 -1.19 -6.81
CA ARG A 279 -19.11 -0.64 -5.54
C ARG A 279 -17.60 -0.87 -5.39
N ILE A 280 -17.13 -2.09 -5.65
CA ILE A 280 -15.71 -2.43 -5.56
C ILE A 280 -14.92 -1.65 -6.62
N TYR A 281 -15.42 -1.59 -7.85
CA TYR A 281 -14.82 -0.78 -8.92
C TYR A 281 -14.71 0.68 -8.51
N ASP A 282 -15.74 1.26 -7.90
CA ASP A 282 -15.75 2.66 -7.48
C ASP A 282 -14.67 2.96 -6.46
N ILE A 283 -14.53 2.17 -5.39
CA ILE A 283 -13.50 2.41 -4.37
C ILE A 283 -12.07 2.18 -4.88
N LEU A 284 -11.87 1.25 -5.82
CA LEU A 284 -10.56 0.94 -6.40
C LEU A 284 -10.14 1.97 -7.45
N SER A 285 -10.99 2.24 -8.43
CA SER A 285 -10.68 3.15 -9.55
C SER A 285 -10.67 4.62 -9.15
N SER A 286 -11.35 5.01 -8.06
CA SER A 286 -11.20 6.33 -7.44
C SER A 286 -9.99 6.44 -6.51
N LEU A 287 -9.17 5.38 -6.41
CA LEU A 287 -7.96 5.31 -5.59
C LEU A 287 -8.21 5.60 -4.10
N LYS A 288 -9.43 5.28 -3.60
CA LYS A 288 -9.82 5.37 -2.19
C LYS A 288 -9.36 4.14 -1.39
N VAL A 289 -9.28 3.00 -2.07
CA VAL A 289 -8.77 1.74 -1.54
C VAL A 289 -7.81 1.11 -2.53
N THR A 290 -6.78 0.46 -2.02
CA THR A 290 -5.97 -0.47 -2.81
C THR A 290 -6.00 -1.85 -2.17
N MET A 291 -6.21 -2.89 -2.98
CA MET A 291 -5.97 -4.25 -2.50
C MET A 291 -4.47 -4.52 -2.41
N ALA A 292 -4.09 -5.59 -1.71
CA ALA A 292 -2.70 -6.05 -1.71
C ALA A 292 -2.15 -6.25 -3.12
N THR A 293 -0.83 -6.12 -3.27
CA THR A 293 -0.12 -6.37 -4.53
C THR A 293 -0.51 -7.69 -5.21
N PRO A 294 -0.54 -8.86 -4.53
CA PRO A 294 -1.02 -10.11 -5.14
C PRO A 294 -2.44 -9.98 -5.69
N THR A 295 -3.41 -9.48 -4.93
CA THR A 295 -4.78 -9.27 -5.43
C THR A 295 -4.81 -8.34 -6.65
N MET A 296 -4.16 -7.18 -6.58
CA MET A 296 -4.10 -6.23 -7.72
C MET A 296 -3.45 -6.85 -8.97
N SER A 297 -2.47 -7.74 -8.78
CA SER A 297 -1.71 -8.35 -9.89
C SER A 297 -2.42 -9.56 -10.49
N ASN A 298 -3.08 -10.37 -9.66
CA ASN A 298 -3.51 -11.73 -9.98
C ASN A 298 -5.03 -11.89 -10.04
N ALA A 299 -5.82 -11.06 -9.36
CA ALA A 299 -7.27 -11.09 -9.53
C ALA A 299 -7.58 -10.87 -11.01
N ARG A 300 -8.48 -11.68 -11.59
CA ARG A 300 -8.79 -11.81 -13.03
C ARG A 300 -7.86 -12.66 -13.90
N LYS A 301 -6.66 -13.04 -13.44
CA LYS A 301 -5.74 -13.94 -14.17
C LYS A 301 -5.98 -15.41 -13.81
N PRO A 302 -5.54 -16.39 -14.63
CA PRO A 302 -5.80 -17.82 -14.37
C PRO A 302 -5.25 -18.35 -13.03
N LEU A 303 -4.10 -17.83 -12.59
CA LEU A 303 -3.52 -18.16 -11.30
C LEU A 303 -3.89 -17.07 -10.28
N SER A 304 -4.86 -17.36 -9.40
CA SER A 304 -5.44 -16.41 -8.44
C SER A 304 -4.90 -16.58 -7.02
N GLN A 305 -3.58 -16.58 -6.83
CA GLN A 305 -3.04 -16.36 -5.49
C GLN A 305 -3.17 -14.87 -5.14
N LEU A 306 -4.15 -14.56 -4.31
CA LEU A 306 -4.53 -13.21 -3.88
C LEU A 306 -3.82 -12.79 -2.59
N SER A 307 -3.25 -13.75 -1.84
CA SER A 307 -2.57 -13.49 -0.57
C SER A 307 -1.09 -13.87 -0.63
N SER A 308 -0.22 -13.02 -0.08
CA SER A 308 1.25 -13.14 -0.20
C SER A 308 2.01 -13.19 1.11
N CYS A 309 1.35 -13.22 2.27
CA CYS A 309 2.03 -13.26 3.57
C CYS A 309 1.50 -14.44 4.39
N PHE A 310 2.41 -15.22 4.95
CA PHE A 310 2.11 -16.45 5.68
C PHE A 310 2.91 -16.55 6.97
N GLU A 311 2.45 -17.35 7.94
CA GLU A 311 3.20 -17.64 9.17
C GLU A 311 3.16 -19.12 9.53
N ASP A 312 4.27 -19.66 10.04
CA ASP A 312 4.39 -21.04 10.50
C ASP A 312 5.19 -21.13 11.80
N VAL A 313 4.92 -22.19 12.56
CA VAL A 313 5.66 -22.55 13.78
C VAL A 313 6.47 -23.80 13.48
N MET A 314 7.79 -23.65 13.44
CA MET A 314 8.69 -24.76 13.20
C MET A 314 8.81 -25.63 14.46
N PRO A 315 8.31 -26.89 14.45
CA PRO A 315 8.41 -27.76 15.61
C PRO A 315 9.84 -28.33 15.76
N ASP A 316 10.20 -28.76 16.97
CA ASP A 316 11.50 -29.37 17.27
C ASP A 316 11.59 -30.84 16.86
N SER A 317 11.43 -31.12 15.57
CA SER A 317 11.60 -32.45 15.00
C SER A 317 12.14 -32.37 13.59
N LEU A 318 12.97 -33.33 13.17
CA LEU A 318 13.56 -33.32 11.83
C LEU A 318 12.50 -33.25 10.72
N VAL A 319 11.45 -34.07 10.83
CA VAL A 319 10.33 -34.09 9.86
C VAL A 319 9.62 -32.75 9.82
N GLY A 320 9.33 -32.16 10.98
CA GLY A 320 8.64 -30.89 11.03
C GLY A 320 9.49 -29.70 10.57
N ILE A 321 10.79 -29.69 10.86
CA ILE A 321 11.74 -28.68 10.35
C ILE A 321 11.76 -28.69 8.83
N TYR A 322 11.97 -29.85 8.21
CA TYR A 322 11.98 -29.97 6.74
C TYR A 322 10.60 -29.71 6.12
N ARG A 323 9.51 -30.02 6.84
CA ARG A 323 8.15 -29.63 6.40
C ARG A 323 8.01 -28.11 6.34
N THR A 324 8.42 -27.38 7.37
CA THR A 324 8.35 -25.91 7.37
C THR A 324 9.21 -25.32 6.23
N ILE A 325 10.41 -25.86 5.98
CA ILE A 325 11.25 -25.43 4.84
C ILE A 325 10.55 -25.72 3.50
N ASN A 326 9.94 -26.89 3.33
CA ASN A 326 9.16 -27.21 2.13
C ASN A 326 7.94 -26.29 1.97
N ASN A 327 7.22 -26.02 3.07
CA ASN A 327 6.08 -25.08 3.06
C ASN A 327 6.56 -23.69 2.61
N PHE A 328 7.69 -23.22 3.13
CA PHE A 328 8.31 -21.96 2.71
C PHE A 328 8.63 -21.95 1.22
N ALA A 329 9.23 -23.02 0.69
CA ALA A 329 9.51 -23.15 -0.73
C ALA A 329 8.23 -23.08 -1.60
N GLN A 330 7.15 -23.76 -1.20
CA GLN A 330 5.87 -23.70 -1.94
C GLN A 330 5.24 -22.32 -1.88
N VAL A 331 5.28 -21.65 -0.74
CA VAL A 331 4.78 -20.28 -0.58
C VAL A 331 5.57 -19.30 -1.43
N SER A 332 6.91 -19.38 -1.41
CA SER A 332 7.79 -18.50 -2.17
C SER A 332 7.73 -18.74 -3.67
N LYS A 333 7.45 -19.96 -4.14
CA LYS A 333 7.21 -20.26 -5.56
C LYS A 333 6.16 -19.32 -6.18
N PHE A 334 5.17 -18.93 -5.39
CA PHE A 334 4.09 -18.03 -5.82
C PHE A 334 4.23 -16.60 -5.25
N GLY A 335 5.40 -16.26 -4.70
CA GLY A 335 5.76 -14.89 -4.34
C GLY A 335 5.30 -14.49 -2.95
N GLY A 336 4.95 -15.48 -2.14
CA GLY A 336 4.65 -15.29 -0.75
C GLY A 336 5.91 -15.09 0.08
N GLY A 337 5.85 -14.12 0.99
CA GLY A 337 6.76 -13.99 2.12
C GLY A 337 6.26 -14.76 3.33
N MET A 338 7.16 -15.12 4.23
CA MET A 338 6.83 -15.97 5.38
C MET A 338 7.46 -15.46 6.68
N GLY A 339 6.69 -15.43 7.76
CA GLY A 339 7.20 -15.37 9.13
C GLY A 339 7.34 -16.79 9.68
N ILE A 340 8.49 -17.14 10.26
CA ILE A 340 8.70 -18.47 10.83
C ILE A 340 9.11 -18.32 12.28
N TYR A 341 8.30 -18.84 13.19
CA TYR A 341 8.67 -18.95 14.59
C TYR A 341 9.55 -20.19 14.81
N MET A 342 10.76 -19.99 15.32
CA MET A 342 11.74 -21.07 15.58
C MET A 342 12.03 -21.27 17.08
N GLY A 343 11.31 -20.59 17.98
CA GLY A 343 11.55 -20.69 19.43
C GLY A 343 11.26 -22.06 20.05
N LYS A 344 10.62 -22.98 19.30
CA LYS A 344 10.45 -24.39 19.69
C LYS A 344 11.74 -25.21 19.54
N VAL A 345 12.57 -24.88 18.53
CA VAL A 345 13.70 -25.71 18.12
C VAL A 345 14.80 -25.69 19.18
N ARG A 346 15.36 -26.85 19.53
CA ARG A 346 16.37 -26.97 20.59
C ARG A 346 17.66 -26.20 20.27
N ALA A 347 18.25 -25.63 21.31
CA ALA A 347 19.47 -24.87 21.25
C ALA A 347 20.74 -25.73 21.09
N VAL A 348 21.86 -25.08 20.78
CA VAL A 348 23.16 -25.73 20.64
C VAL A 348 23.58 -26.44 21.94
N GLY A 349 24.15 -27.65 21.80
CA GLY A 349 24.62 -28.46 22.93
C GLY A 349 23.52 -29.15 23.74
N SER A 350 22.25 -29.04 23.34
CA SER A 350 21.18 -29.87 23.89
C SER A 350 21.35 -31.35 23.47
N ASP A 351 20.55 -32.25 24.04
CA ASP A 351 20.62 -33.68 23.70
C ASP A 351 19.84 -34.02 22.42
N ILE A 352 20.20 -35.14 21.78
CA ILE A 352 19.42 -35.77 20.71
C ILE A 352 19.32 -37.25 21.05
N ARG A 353 18.09 -37.76 21.20
CA ARG A 353 17.83 -39.16 21.61
C ARG A 353 18.61 -39.54 22.90
N GLY A 354 18.74 -38.60 23.85
CA GLY A 354 19.46 -38.78 25.10
C GLY A 354 20.98 -38.58 25.04
N PHE A 355 21.58 -38.44 23.85
CA PHE A 355 23.00 -38.10 23.72
C PHE A 355 23.21 -36.61 23.96
N LYS A 356 23.82 -36.23 25.09
CA LYS A 356 24.02 -34.83 25.50
C LYS A 356 25.08 -34.13 24.65
N GLY A 357 24.94 -32.81 24.43
CA GLY A 357 26.00 -31.99 23.82
C GLY A 357 26.07 -32.02 22.30
N VAL A 358 25.11 -32.65 21.61
CA VAL A 358 25.22 -32.95 20.17
C VAL A 358 24.33 -32.09 19.28
N ALA A 359 23.33 -31.41 19.83
CA ALA A 359 22.44 -30.56 19.03
C ALA A 359 23.18 -29.37 18.40
N GLY A 360 22.90 -29.12 17.13
CA GLY A 360 23.56 -28.07 16.33
C GLY A 360 23.01 -26.66 16.50
N GLY A 361 21.91 -26.48 17.24
CA GLY A 361 21.23 -25.20 17.44
C GLY A 361 20.42 -24.73 16.24
N VAL A 362 19.80 -23.55 16.37
CA VAL A 362 18.86 -23.01 15.37
C VAL A 362 19.54 -22.49 14.10
N LEU A 363 20.78 -21.99 14.21
CA LEU A 363 21.48 -21.30 13.12
C LEU A 363 21.66 -22.18 11.86
N LYS A 364 21.91 -23.49 12.04
CA LYS A 364 22.08 -24.42 10.91
C LYS A 364 20.79 -24.58 10.11
N TRP A 365 19.64 -24.56 10.77
CA TRP A 365 18.33 -24.64 10.13
C TRP A 365 17.95 -23.32 9.47
N ILE A 366 18.30 -22.19 10.11
CA ILE A 366 18.15 -20.85 9.52
C ILE A 366 18.92 -20.74 8.20
N LYS A 367 20.11 -21.34 8.11
CA LYS A 367 20.89 -21.38 6.87
C LYS A 367 20.15 -22.10 5.74
N LEU A 368 19.41 -23.17 6.03
CA LEU A 368 18.58 -23.83 5.01
C LEU A 368 17.42 -22.94 4.55
N CYS A 369 16.80 -22.18 5.46
CA CYS A 369 15.79 -21.19 5.09
C CYS A 369 16.40 -20.10 4.19
N ASN A 370 17.59 -19.60 4.52
CA ASN A 370 18.34 -18.65 3.69
C ASN A 370 18.54 -19.18 2.27
N ASP A 371 19.08 -20.38 2.14
CA ASP A 371 19.42 -20.93 0.84
C ASP A 371 18.15 -21.29 0.03
N THR A 372 17.05 -21.61 0.72
CA THR A 372 15.73 -21.78 0.10
C THR A 372 15.19 -20.45 -0.44
N ALA A 373 15.34 -19.35 0.29
CA ALA A 373 14.90 -18.02 -0.15
C ALA A 373 15.62 -17.57 -1.43
N ILE A 374 16.91 -17.91 -1.55
CA ILE A 374 17.72 -17.65 -2.75
C ILE A 374 17.32 -18.58 -3.90
N ALA A 375 17.11 -19.87 -3.63
CA ALA A 375 16.85 -20.88 -4.65
C ALA A 375 15.47 -20.73 -5.30
N VAL A 376 14.46 -20.31 -4.53
CA VAL A 376 13.08 -20.17 -5.00
C VAL A 376 12.82 -18.72 -5.40
N ASP A 377 13.42 -18.30 -6.52
CA ASP A 377 13.15 -17.01 -7.18
C ASP A 377 12.02 -17.15 -8.21
N GLN A 378 11.06 -16.24 -8.18
CA GLN A 378 9.91 -16.20 -9.09
C GLN A 378 10.31 -15.80 -10.51
N LEU A 379 11.01 -16.66 -11.23
CA LEU A 379 11.42 -16.40 -12.62
C LEU A 379 12.16 -15.05 -12.78
N GLY A 380 12.90 -14.62 -11.76
CA GLY A 380 13.67 -13.37 -11.75
C GLY A 380 12.86 -12.09 -11.46
N VAL A 381 11.61 -12.22 -11.01
CA VAL A 381 10.73 -11.07 -10.67
C VAL A 381 10.86 -10.66 -9.21
N ARG A 382 11.01 -11.63 -8.28
CA ARG A 382 11.11 -11.38 -6.83
C ARG A 382 11.74 -12.57 -6.12
N GLN A 383 12.81 -12.32 -5.37
CA GLN A 383 13.44 -13.30 -4.48
C GLN A 383 12.50 -13.69 -3.33
N GLY A 384 12.60 -14.94 -2.86
CA GLY A 384 11.95 -15.38 -1.64
C GLY A 384 12.38 -14.51 -0.45
N SER A 385 11.46 -14.25 0.50
CA SER A 385 11.76 -13.42 1.66
C SER A 385 11.15 -14.04 2.91
N VAL A 386 11.96 -14.17 3.96
CA VAL A 386 11.56 -14.83 5.22
C VAL A 386 12.02 -14.03 6.43
N ALA A 387 11.12 -13.83 7.38
CA ALA A 387 11.48 -13.39 8.71
C ALA A 387 11.50 -14.59 9.66
N ILE A 388 12.55 -14.71 10.45
CA ILE A 388 12.67 -15.78 11.45
C ILE A 388 12.61 -15.16 12.82
N TYR A 389 11.74 -15.68 13.68
CA TYR A 389 11.52 -15.17 15.02
C TYR A 389 12.03 -16.14 16.08
N LEU A 390 12.75 -15.58 17.06
CA LEU A 390 13.31 -16.32 18.18
C LEU A 390 13.03 -15.58 19.49
N ASP A 391 12.67 -16.32 20.54
CA ASP A 391 12.47 -15.72 21.86
C ASP A 391 13.77 -15.20 22.45
N LEU A 392 13.72 -14.02 23.08
CA LEU A 392 14.91 -13.36 23.64
C LEU A 392 15.59 -14.14 24.78
N TRP A 393 14.89 -15.09 25.40
CA TRP A 393 15.44 -16.01 26.39
C TRP A 393 16.04 -17.29 25.77
N HIS A 394 16.01 -17.45 24.45
CA HIS A 394 16.58 -18.62 23.79
C HIS A 394 18.12 -18.64 23.88
N LYS A 395 18.71 -19.79 24.20
CA LYS A 395 20.16 -19.94 24.46
C LYS A 395 21.08 -19.57 23.28
N ASP A 396 20.58 -19.67 22.04
CA ASP A 396 21.30 -19.30 20.80
C ASP A 396 21.15 -17.81 20.41
N MET A 397 20.52 -16.97 21.25
CA MET A 397 20.20 -15.59 20.91
C MET A 397 21.41 -14.70 20.55
N PRO A 398 22.56 -14.75 21.27
CA PRO A 398 23.71 -13.91 20.92
C PRO A 398 24.25 -14.15 19.51
N GLU A 399 24.25 -15.41 19.06
CA GLU A 399 24.65 -15.81 17.71
C GLU A 399 23.57 -15.42 16.68
N PHE A 400 22.30 -15.59 17.03
CA PHE A 400 21.16 -15.19 16.20
C PHE A 400 21.17 -13.69 15.86
N LEU A 401 21.51 -12.83 16.83
CA LEU A 401 21.64 -11.38 16.63
C LEU A 401 22.78 -10.98 15.68
N GLN A 402 23.67 -11.91 15.32
CA GLN A 402 24.81 -11.67 14.44
C GLN A 402 24.62 -12.29 13.04
N LEU A 403 23.44 -12.84 12.71
CA LEU A 403 23.18 -13.57 11.46
C LEU A 403 23.49 -12.77 10.19
N ARG A 404 23.17 -11.48 10.19
CA ARG A 404 23.30 -10.60 9.01
C ARG A 404 24.51 -9.67 9.06
N THR A 405 25.30 -9.71 10.13
CA THR A 405 26.48 -8.83 10.23
C THR A 405 27.57 -9.31 9.28
N ASN A 406 28.33 -8.37 8.71
CA ASN A 406 29.32 -8.66 7.66
C ASN A 406 30.57 -9.41 8.16
N ASN A 407 30.80 -9.47 9.46
CA ASN A 407 32.00 -10.09 10.04
C ASN A 407 31.63 -11.40 10.77
N GLY A 408 32.43 -12.45 10.60
CA GLY A 408 32.29 -13.73 11.32
C GLY A 408 32.50 -14.93 10.40
N ASP A 409 32.21 -16.13 10.90
CA ASP A 409 32.20 -17.36 10.08
C ASP A 409 30.95 -17.37 9.19
N ASP A 410 31.14 -17.35 7.87
CA ASP A 410 30.07 -17.40 6.86
C ASP A 410 29.12 -18.59 7.04
N ARG A 411 29.60 -19.71 7.60
CA ARG A 411 28.75 -20.89 7.89
C ARG A 411 27.67 -20.60 8.91
N MET A 412 27.83 -19.53 9.68
CA MET A 412 26.91 -19.07 10.71
C MET A 412 26.12 -17.83 10.25
N LYS A 413 26.17 -17.47 8.95
CA LYS A 413 25.52 -16.29 8.38
C LYS A 413 24.33 -16.62 7.49
N ALA A 414 23.33 -15.75 7.53
CA ALA A 414 22.13 -15.81 6.72
C ALA A 414 21.70 -14.37 6.34
N HIS A 415 22.24 -13.84 5.24
CA HIS A 415 22.05 -12.45 4.84
C HIS A 415 20.65 -12.16 4.27
N ASP A 416 20.01 -13.19 3.70
CA ASP A 416 18.70 -13.14 3.04
C ASP A 416 17.52 -13.48 3.97
N VAL A 417 17.82 -13.69 5.26
CA VAL A 417 16.85 -13.89 6.33
C VAL A 417 16.73 -12.62 7.15
N PHE A 418 15.51 -12.21 7.50
CA PHE A 418 15.26 -11.09 8.41
C PHE A 418 15.06 -11.60 9.85
N PRO A 419 15.97 -11.34 10.80
CA PRO A 419 15.79 -11.76 12.19
C PRO A 419 14.70 -10.92 12.87
N GLY A 420 13.89 -11.56 13.69
CA GLY A 420 12.95 -10.96 14.62
C GLY A 420 13.13 -11.55 16.01
N ILE A 421 12.92 -10.76 17.06
CA ILE A 421 13.02 -11.21 18.44
C ILE A 421 11.69 -11.03 19.18
N CYS A 422 11.28 -12.08 19.89
CA CYS A 422 10.10 -12.05 20.75
C CYS A 422 10.53 -11.68 22.17
N VAL A 423 10.06 -10.52 22.65
CA VAL A 423 10.52 -9.92 23.91
C VAL A 423 9.37 -9.92 24.93
N PRO A 424 9.54 -10.59 26.09
CA PRO A 424 8.58 -10.52 27.19
C PRO A 424 8.73 -9.19 27.96
N ASP A 425 7.64 -8.70 28.57
CA ASP A 425 7.60 -7.46 29.36
C ASP A 425 8.67 -7.47 30.47
N PHE A 426 8.92 -8.65 31.04
CA PHE A 426 9.92 -8.85 32.09
C PHE A 426 11.33 -8.38 31.68
N PHE A 427 11.74 -8.62 30.43
CA PHE A 427 13.04 -8.17 29.95
C PHE A 427 13.13 -6.65 29.93
N TRP A 428 12.09 -5.99 29.41
CA TRP A 428 12.05 -4.53 29.33
C TRP A 428 12.01 -3.88 30.71
N ARG A 429 11.30 -4.47 31.69
CA ARG A 429 11.33 -4.01 33.08
C ARG A 429 12.72 -4.10 33.69
N ILE A 430 13.46 -5.17 33.45
CA ILE A 430 14.86 -5.24 33.89
C ILE A 430 15.71 -4.21 33.16
N ALA A 431 15.57 -4.08 31.83
CA ALA A 431 16.32 -3.09 31.05
C ALA A 431 16.11 -1.65 31.55
N GLN A 432 14.91 -1.33 32.05
CA GLN A 432 14.57 -0.03 32.61
C GLN A 432 15.08 0.18 34.05
N HIS A 433 14.92 -0.82 34.92
CA HIS A 433 15.18 -0.67 36.36
C HIS A 433 16.55 -1.17 36.83
N ASP A 434 17.11 -2.18 36.16
CA ASP A 434 18.39 -2.82 36.48
C ASP A 434 19.11 -3.30 35.22
N ILE A 435 19.62 -2.34 34.43
CA ILE A 435 20.30 -2.65 33.15
C ILE A 435 21.59 -3.47 33.33
N ASP A 436 22.21 -3.42 34.52
CA ASP A 436 23.40 -4.20 34.85
C ASP A 436 23.04 -5.60 35.41
N GLY A 437 21.75 -5.89 35.56
CA GLY A 437 21.19 -7.18 35.94
C GLY A 437 21.51 -8.30 34.95
N THR A 438 21.31 -9.54 35.40
CA THR A 438 21.63 -10.74 34.61
C THR A 438 20.37 -11.30 33.95
N TRP A 439 20.46 -11.51 32.63
CA TRP A 439 19.49 -12.26 31.84
C TRP A 439 19.98 -13.70 31.64
N TYR A 440 19.10 -14.68 31.79
CA TYR A 440 19.44 -16.09 31.66
C TYR A 440 18.72 -16.69 30.45
N MET A 441 19.51 -17.21 29.53
CA MET A 441 19.01 -17.85 28.33
C MET A 441 19.08 -19.37 28.46
N MET A 442 18.05 -20.08 27.98
CA MET A 442 17.83 -21.51 28.21
C MET A 442 17.43 -22.23 26.92
N CYS A 443 17.53 -23.55 26.90
CA CYS A 443 17.10 -24.37 25.77
C CYS A 443 15.61 -24.75 25.95
N PRO A 444 14.72 -24.51 24.97
CA PRO A 444 13.30 -24.85 25.07
C PRO A 444 13.08 -26.35 25.31
N HIS A 445 13.86 -27.20 24.63
CA HIS A 445 13.78 -28.65 24.81
C HIS A 445 14.17 -29.12 26.22
N GLU A 446 15.22 -28.53 26.81
CA GLU A 446 15.63 -28.88 28.19
C GLU A 446 14.56 -28.47 29.21
N ILE A 447 13.87 -27.34 28.97
CA ILE A 447 12.73 -26.91 29.80
C ILE A 447 11.59 -27.92 29.67
N GLU A 448 11.19 -28.27 28.44
CA GLU A 448 10.10 -29.23 28.19
C GLU A 448 10.38 -30.58 28.88
N VAL A 449 11.60 -31.11 28.73
CA VAL A 449 12.00 -32.38 29.36
C VAL A 449 12.02 -32.29 30.89
N ALA A 450 12.49 -31.19 31.47
CA ALA A 450 12.62 -31.05 32.93
C ALA A 450 11.29 -30.71 33.61
N LYS A 451 10.46 -29.88 32.98
CA LYS A 451 9.26 -29.26 33.57
C LYS A 451 7.95 -29.79 33.04
N GLY A 452 7.93 -30.41 31.85
CA GLY A 452 6.71 -30.89 31.19
C GLY A 452 5.86 -29.78 30.57
N TYR A 453 6.38 -28.55 30.47
CA TYR A 453 5.74 -27.43 29.78
C TYR A 453 6.73 -26.72 28.87
N CYS A 454 6.21 -26.04 27.85
CA CYS A 454 6.96 -25.20 26.93
C CYS A 454 6.85 -23.73 27.38
N LEU A 455 7.95 -23.07 27.74
CA LEU A 455 7.92 -21.72 28.30
C LEU A 455 7.33 -20.70 27.32
N GLU A 456 7.60 -20.88 26.03
CA GLU A 456 7.06 -20.08 24.94
C GLU A 456 5.55 -20.22 24.71
N ASP A 457 4.85 -21.14 25.39
CA ASP A 457 3.39 -21.23 25.32
C ASP A 457 2.68 -20.27 26.29
N TYR A 458 3.46 -19.45 27.01
CA TYR A 458 2.96 -18.51 28.01
C TYR A 458 3.35 -17.06 27.68
N TYR A 459 2.65 -16.12 28.33
CA TYR A 459 2.94 -14.68 28.30
C TYR A 459 2.54 -14.03 29.63
N GLY A 460 3.01 -12.81 29.88
CA GLY A 460 2.69 -12.03 31.08
C GLY A 460 3.12 -12.70 32.38
N GLU A 461 2.33 -12.55 33.45
CA GLU A 461 2.66 -13.05 34.79
C GLU A 461 2.88 -14.58 34.84
N ASP A 462 2.11 -15.33 34.04
CA ASP A 462 2.23 -16.78 33.94
C ASP A 462 3.56 -17.23 33.32
N TRP A 463 4.05 -16.46 32.33
CA TRP A 463 5.37 -16.67 31.74
C TRP A 463 6.47 -16.36 32.74
N GLU A 464 6.35 -15.25 33.48
CA GLU A 464 7.36 -14.83 34.44
C GLU A 464 7.52 -15.82 35.58
N LYS A 465 6.40 -16.32 36.13
CA LYS A 465 6.42 -17.35 37.17
C LYS A 465 7.16 -18.61 36.70
N ARG A 466 6.94 -19.03 35.45
CA ARG A 466 7.59 -20.20 34.86
C ARG A 466 9.06 -19.96 34.52
N TYR A 467 9.39 -18.77 34.05
CA TYR A 467 10.78 -18.39 33.84
C TYR A 467 11.56 -18.46 35.16
N GLN A 468 11.02 -17.91 36.25
CA GLN A 468 11.63 -18.02 37.59
C GLN A 468 11.72 -19.46 38.09
N ASP A 469 10.68 -20.28 37.88
CA ASP A 469 10.71 -21.72 38.19
C ASP A 469 11.81 -22.47 37.41
N CYS A 470 12.07 -22.10 36.15
CA CYS A 470 13.19 -22.63 35.36
C CYS A 470 14.56 -22.18 35.92
N LEU A 471 14.67 -20.95 36.42
CA LEU A 471 15.90 -20.45 37.05
C LEU A 471 16.28 -21.20 38.33
N GLN A 472 15.30 -21.74 39.05
CA GLN A 472 15.54 -22.50 40.28
C GLN A 472 15.89 -23.97 40.04
N ASP A 473 15.67 -24.49 38.82
CA ASP A 473 15.86 -25.90 38.51
C ASP A 473 17.28 -26.20 38.00
N SER A 474 18.09 -26.92 38.78
CA SER A 474 19.47 -27.25 38.42
C SER A 474 19.61 -28.16 37.20
N ARG A 475 18.53 -28.81 36.75
CA ARG A 475 18.55 -29.69 35.56
C ARG A 475 18.60 -28.92 34.25
N ILE A 476 18.22 -27.64 34.25
CA ILE A 476 18.15 -26.79 33.05
C ILE A 476 19.44 -25.98 32.95
N ALA A 477 20.17 -26.09 31.84
CA ALA A 477 21.39 -25.31 31.64
C ALA A 477 21.06 -23.84 31.33
N LYS A 478 21.76 -22.92 31.99
CA LYS A 478 21.51 -21.47 31.89
C LYS A 478 22.74 -20.77 31.33
N ARG A 479 22.55 -19.98 30.28
CA ARG A 479 23.56 -19.08 29.73
C ARG A 479 23.27 -17.66 30.23
N ALA A 480 24.11 -17.16 31.12
CA ALA A 480 23.98 -15.81 31.67
C ALA A 480 24.58 -14.76 30.71
N ILE A 481 23.92 -13.61 30.58
CA ILE A 481 24.44 -12.39 29.93
C ILE A 481 23.94 -11.17 30.70
N LYS A 482 24.74 -10.10 30.77
CA LYS A 482 24.22 -8.84 31.32
C LYS A 482 23.18 -8.27 30.37
N VAL A 483 22.11 -7.71 30.91
CA VAL A 483 21.02 -7.10 30.12
C VAL A 483 21.57 -6.00 29.20
N LYS A 484 22.45 -5.15 29.72
CA LYS A 484 23.20 -4.14 28.94
C LYS A 484 23.92 -4.72 27.71
N ASP A 485 24.56 -5.88 27.85
CA ASP A 485 25.33 -6.49 26.78
C ASP A 485 24.44 -7.13 25.73
N LEU A 486 23.31 -7.72 26.14
CA LEU A 486 22.31 -8.21 25.20
C LEU A 486 21.67 -7.06 24.41
N ILE A 487 21.32 -5.95 25.07
CA ILE A 487 20.78 -4.76 24.39
C ILE A 487 21.81 -4.18 23.41
N ARG A 488 23.10 -4.17 23.77
CA ARG A 488 24.19 -3.79 22.84
C ARG A 488 24.18 -4.63 21.58
N LEU A 489 24.01 -5.95 21.69
CA LEU A 489 23.91 -6.82 20.51
C LEU A 489 22.66 -6.50 19.67
N ILE A 490 21.50 -6.29 20.31
CA ILE A 490 20.25 -5.95 19.62
C ILE A 490 20.40 -4.64 18.84
N ILE A 491 20.84 -3.56 19.51
CA ILE A 491 20.96 -2.24 18.89
C ILE A 491 22.04 -2.24 17.83
N LYS A 492 23.19 -2.88 18.06
CA LYS A 492 24.24 -2.99 17.06
C LYS A 492 23.72 -3.65 15.78
N SER A 493 23.04 -4.79 15.92
CA SER A 493 22.45 -5.51 14.78
C SER A 493 21.43 -4.62 14.05
N ALA A 494 20.53 -3.96 14.80
CA ALA A 494 19.47 -3.13 14.25
C ALA A 494 20.02 -1.91 13.49
N VAL A 495 21.05 -1.25 14.01
CA VAL A 495 21.70 -0.11 13.36
C VAL A 495 22.46 -0.56 12.11
N GLU A 496 23.20 -1.68 12.17
CA GLU A 496 24.03 -2.17 11.05
C GLU A 496 23.20 -2.79 9.91
N THR A 497 22.09 -3.44 10.22
CA THR A 497 21.37 -4.31 9.27
C THR A 497 19.89 -3.95 9.08
N GLY A 498 19.39 -3.01 9.89
CA GLY A 498 17.97 -2.67 10.00
C GLY A 498 17.13 -3.66 10.81
N THR A 499 17.73 -4.74 11.32
CA THR A 499 17.10 -5.86 12.05
C THR A 499 17.94 -6.25 13.26
N PRO A 500 17.41 -6.81 14.36
CA PRO A 500 16.18 -7.58 14.42
C PRO A 500 14.92 -6.74 14.54
N PHE A 501 13.82 -7.27 14.01
CA PHE A 501 12.48 -6.79 14.33
C PHE A 501 12.14 -7.05 15.80
N ILE A 502 11.32 -6.20 16.41
CA ILE A 502 10.87 -6.37 17.80
C ILE A 502 9.42 -6.82 17.81
N PHE A 503 9.14 -7.91 18.52
CA PHE A 503 7.80 -8.40 18.80
C PHE A 503 7.56 -8.41 20.32
N ASN A 504 6.73 -7.50 20.82
CA ASN A 504 6.41 -7.39 22.24
C ASN A 504 5.38 -8.46 22.62
N ARG A 505 5.86 -9.66 22.97
CA ARG A 505 5.09 -10.91 23.16
C ARG A 505 3.86 -10.71 24.05
N ASP A 506 4.06 -10.07 25.19
CA ASP A 506 3.02 -9.93 26.21
C ASP A 506 1.97 -8.90 25.78
N THR A 507 2.39 -7.77 25.21
CA THR A 507 1.47 -6.77 24.64
C THR A 507 0.61 -7.38 23.53
N VAL A 508 1.21 -8.14 22.62
CA VAL A 508 0.51 -8.79 21.51
C VAL A 508 -0.55 -9.77 22.02
N ASN A 509 -0.18 -10.68 22.93
CA ASN A 509 -1.08 -11.71 23.42
C ASN A 509 -2.13 -11.19 24.41
N ARG A 510 -1.81 -10.17 25.21
CA ARG A 510 -2.79 -9.48 26.07
C ARG A 510 -3.93 -8.87 25.25
N MET A 511 -3.59 -8.31 24.09
CA MET A 511 -4.51 -7.63 23.17
C MET A 511 -5.06 -8.54 22.05
N ASN A 512 -4.77 -9.84 22.08
CA ASN A 512 -5.26 -10.83 21.12
C ASN A 512 -6.76 -11.08 21.32
N PRO A 513 -7.63 -10.77 20.34
CA PRO A 513 -9.07 -10.98 20.52
C PRO A 513 -9.49 -12.46 20.57
N ASN A 514 -8.62 -13.38 20.17
CA ASN A 514 -8.89 -14.82 20.11
C ASN A 514 -8.00 -15.64 21.04
N LYS A 515 -7.59 -15.08 22.18
CA LYS A 515 -6.67 -15.74 23.14
C LYS A 515 -7.24 -17.05 23.72
N HIS A 516 -8.55 -17.28 23.61
CA HIS A 516 -9.21 -18.54 24.00
C HIS A 516 -8.87 -19.72 23.07
N GLN A 517 -8.41 -19.47 21.84
CA GLN A 517 -8.03 -20.52 20.88
C GLN A 517 -6.53 -20.78 20.78
N GLY A 518 -5.68 -19.94 21.41
CA GLY A 518 -4.24 -20.13 21.33
C GLY A 518 -3.42 -18.88 21.61
N ILE A 519 -2.16 -18.93 21.18
CA ILE A 519 -1.16 -17.89 21.39
C ILE A 519 -0.60 -17.44 20.04
N ILE A 520 -0.13 -16.19 20.01
CA ILE A 520 0.60 -15.59 18.90
C ILE A 520 2.09 -15.68 19.26
N TYR A 521 2.84 -16.58 18.61
CA TYR A 521 4.27 -16.78 18.91
C TYR A 521 5.17 -15.73 18.23
N CYS A 522 4.81 -15.33 17.01
CA CYS A 522 5.52 -14.32 16.25
C CYS A 522 4.59 -13.54 15.31
N SER A 523 5.18 -12.66 14.51
CA SER A 523 4.49 -11.95 13.43
C SER A 523 4.95 -12.47 12.06
N ASN A 524 4.41 -11.90 10.98
CA ASN A 524 4.78 -12.16 9.60
C ASN A 524 6.07 -11.43 9.20
N LEU A 525 6.46 -11.56 7.93
CA LEU A 525 7.63 -10.89 7.35
C LEU A 525 7.71 -9.38 7.62
N CYS A 526 6.56 -8.69 7.66
CA CYS A 526 6.48 -7.23 7.76
C CYS A 526 6.04 -6.73 9.15
N THR A 527 5.92 -7.63 10.13
CA THR A 527 5.59 -7.37 11.54
C THR A 527 4.17 -6.86 11.85
N GLU A 528 3.25 -6.73 10.89
CA GLU A 528 1.91 -6.17 11.13
C GLU A 528 0.86 -7.21 11.53
N ILE A 529 1.13 -8.49 11.33
CA ILE A 529 0.16 -9.57 11.50
C ILE A 529 0.38 -10.23 12.86
N ALA A 530 -0.73 -10.44 13.57
CA ALA A 530 -0.70 -11.01 14.91
C ALA A 530 -1.91 -11.92 15.07
N GLN A 531 -1.74 -13.17 14.65
CA GLN A 531 -2.79 -14.19 14.65
C GLN A 531 -2.31 -15.44 15.39
N ASN A 532 -3.25 -16.22 15.93
CA ASN A 532 -2.91 -17.46 16.62
C ASN A 532 -2.21 -18.44 15.68
N GLN A 533 -1.19 -19.10 16.20
CA GLN A 533 -0.39 -20.06 15.45
C GLN A 533 -0.27 -21.36 16.23
N LYS A 534 -0.10 -22.47 15.51
CA LYS A 534 0.12 -23.79 16.11
C LYS A 534 0.91 -24.67 15.16
N ALA A 535 1.91 -25.36 15.70
CA ALA A 535 2.77 -26.23 14.90
C ALA A 535 1.98 -27.36 14.22
N ILE A 536 2.32 -27.63 12.95
CA ILE A 536 1.87 -28.83 12.23
C ILE A 536 2.50 -30.06 12.89
N ARG A 537 1.73 -31.13 13.09
CA ARG A 537 2.22 -32.38 13.71
C ARG A 537 1.88 -33.58 12.84
N THR A 538 2.89 -34.41 12.54
CA THR A 538 2.64 -35.72 11.92
C THR A 538 2.00 -36.64 12.96
N LYS A 539 0.88 -37.26 12.59
CA LYS A 539 0.18 -38.26 13.39
C LYS A 539 0.75 -39.65 13.11
N GLN A 540 0.76 -40.07 11.85
CA GLN A 540 1.28 -41.36 11.42
C GLN A 540 1.59 -41.38 9.92
N THR A 541 2.48 -42.29 9.51
CA THR A 541 2.72 -42.63 8.10
C THR A 541 2.30 -44.07 7.90
N VAL A 542 1.40 -44.30 6.95
CA VAL A 542 0.83 -45.62 6.66
C VAL A 542 0.99 -45.96 5.18
N VAL A 543 1.19 -47.24 4.86
CA VAL A 543 1.17 -47.74 3.48
C VAL A 543 -0.23 -48.25 3.19
N LYS A 544 -0.88 -47.74 2.15
CA LYS A 544 -2.19 -48.17 1.65
C LYS A 544 -2.02 -48.75 0.26
N VAL A 545 -2.79 -49.78 -0.09
CA VAL A 545 -2.82 -50.28 -1.48
C VAL A 545 -3.93 -49.54 -2.23
N GLU A 546 -3.57 -48.73 -3.21
CA GLU A 546 -4.52 -48.09 -4.13
C GLU A 546 -4.26 -48.59 -5.56
N ASN A 547 -5.30 -49.09 -6.22
CA ASN A 547 -5.21 -49.67 -7.57
C ASN A 547 -4.12 -50.75 -7.73
N GLY A 548 -3.88 -51.55 -6.68
CA GLY A 548 -2.86 -52.61 -6.68
C GLY A 548 -1.42 -52.12 -6.52
N GLN A 549 -1.22 -50.84 -6.20
CA GLN A 549 0.09 -50.25 -5.91
C GLN A 549 0.18 -49.82 -4.45
N ASP A 550 1.33 -50.00 -3.83
CA ASP A 550 1.63 -49.47 -2.50
C ASP A 550 1.79 -47.95 -2.57
N VAL A 551 0.96 -47.23 -1.81
CA VAL A 551 0.95 -45.77 -1.68
C VAL A 551 1.26 -45.39 -0.23
N VAL A 552 2.26 -44.54 -0.03
CA VAL A 552 2.61 -44.02 1.30
C VAL A 552 1.76 -42.78 1.58
N VAL A 553 0.96 -42.83 2.64
CA VAL A 553 0.10 -41.72 3.08
C VAL A 553 0.58 -41.20 4.42
N GLU A 554 0.78 -39.88 4.50
CA GLU A 554 1.09 -39.20 5.76
C GLU A 554 -0.15 -38.50 6.31
N GLU A 555 -0.57 -38.87 7.52
CA GLU A 555 -1.63 -38.19 8.25
C GLU A 555 -1.02 -37.10 9.15
N THR A 556 -1.50 -35.87 9.01
CA THR A 556 -0.99 -34.71 9.78
C THR A 556 -2.13 -33.92 10.41
N PHE A 557 -1.92 -33.42 11.63
CA PHE A 557 -2.71 -32.33 12.16
C PHE A 557 -2.23 -31.01 11.57
N PRO A 558 -3.13 -30.19 10.98
CA PRO A 558 -2.74 -29.04 10.16
C PRO A 558 -2.11 -27.89 10.94
N GLY A 559 -2.13 -27.92 12.29
CA GLY A 559 -1.74 -26.76 13.09
C GLY A 559 -2.63 -25.55 12.78
N ASP A 560 -2.09 -24.36 13.00
CA ASP A 560 -2.66 -23.08 12.58
C ASP A 560 -1.60 -22.33 11.77
N PHE A 561 -1.77 -22.35 10.44
CA PHE A 561 -0.86 -21.77 9.47
C PHE A 561 -1.49 -20.49 8.91
N VAL A 562 -0.92 -19.33 9.25
CA VAL A 562 -1.58 -18.03 9.06
C VAL A 562 -1.49 -17.59 7.60
N VAL A 563 -2.52 -16.88 7.13
CA VAL A 563 -2.59 -16.21 5.82
C VAL A 563 -3.10 -14.79 6.02
N CYS A 564 -2.52 -13.84 5.28
CA CYS A 564 -2.89 -12.43 5.39
C CYS A 564 -3.63 -11.97 4.14
N ASN A 565 -4.89 -11.55 4.31
CA ASN A 565 -5.73 -11.00 3.25
C ASN A 565 -5.80 -9.48 3.47
N LEU A 566 -5.08 -8.70 2.65
CA LEU A 566 -4.79 -7.29 2.96
C LEU A 566 -5.38 -6.31 1.94
N ALA A 567 -5.80 -5.16 2.45
CA ALA A 567 -6.11 -3.96 1.66
C ALA A 567 -5.74 -2.73 2.48
N SER A 568 -5.71 -1.57 1.84
CA SER A 568 -5.39 -0.32 2.53
C SER A 568 -6.32 0.79 2.08
N LEU A 569 -6.89 1.49 3.08
CA LEU A 569 -7.56 2.77 2.89
C LEU A 569 -6.51 3.83 2.49
N VAL A 570 -6.78 4.60 1.45
CA VAL A 570 -5.89 5.66 0.98
C VAL A 570 -6.32 6.96 1.63
N LEU A 571 -5.82 7.23 2.84
CA LEU A 571 -6.30 8.29 3.71
C LEU A 571 -6.27 9.68 3.05
N GLY A 572 -5.22 10.02 2.29
CA GLY A 572 -5.15 11.31 1.59
C GLY A 572 -6.20 11.51 0.49
N ASN A 573 -6.79 10.42 -0.01
CA ASN A 573 -7.82 10.42 -1.05
C ASN A 573 -9.25 10.29 -0.47
N LEU A 574 -9.38 10.07 0.83
CA LEU A 574 -10.66 9.94 1.54
C LEU A 574 -11.06 11.26 2.21
N GLU A 575 -12.37 11.49 2.29
CA GLU A 575 -12.94 12.49 3.20
C GLU A 575 -13.21 11.83 4.55
N VAL A 576 -12.20 11.79 5.42
CA VAL A 576 -12.24 11.03 6.69
C VAL A 576 -13.22 11.58 7.73
N GLU A 577 -13.73 12.80 7.52
CA GLU A 577 -14.77 13.45 8.33
C GLU A 577 -16.18 13.22 7.78
N ASN A 578 -16.32 12.68 6.56
CA ASN A 578 -17.60 12.31 5.98
C ASN A 578 -17.93 10.85 6.39
N ASP A 579 -18.75 10.72 7.44
CA ASP A 579 -19.11 9.41 8.00
C ASP A 579 -19.82 8.49 6.98
N GLU A 580 -20.66 9.04 6.10
CA GLU A 580 -21.38 8.26 5.08
C GLU A 580 -20.39 7.67 4.06
N GLU A 581 -19.46 8.48 3.57
CA GLU A 581 -18.42 8.02 2.66
C GLU A 581 -17.52 6.97 3.33
N LEU A 582 -17.03 7.28 4.53
CA LEU A 582 -16.08 6.43 5.24
C LEU A 582 -16.72 5.07 5.56
N GLN A 583 -17.96 5.06 6.04
CA GLN A 583 -18.73 3.83 6.26
C GLN A 583 -18.88 3.03 4.96
N HIS A 584 -19.32 3.68 3.86
CA HIS A 584 -19.52 3.02 2.58
C HIS A 584 -18.24 2.36 2.04
N VAL A 585 -17.12 3.09 2.09
CA VAL A 585 -15.83 2.60 1.60
C VAL A 585 -15.34 1.44 2.45
N ILE A 586 -15.40 1.55 3.78
CA ILE A 586 -14.92 0.50 4.70
C ILE A 586 -15.79 -0.75 4.58
N HIS A 587 -17.11 -0.62 4.55
CA HIS A 587 -18.02 -1.76 4.37
C HIS A 587 -17.72 -2.51 3.08
N THR A 588 -17.52 -1.78 1.98
CA THR A 588 -17.17 -2.37 0.68
C THR A 588 -15.79 -3.05 0.72
N ALA A 589 -14.79 -2.43 1.37
CA ALA A 589 -13.46 -3.00 1.49
C ALA A 589 -13.42 -4.27 2.35
N VAL A 590 -14.10 -4.27 3.50
CA VAL A 590 -14.21 -5.44 4.40
C VAL A 590 -14.87 -6.61 3.68
N ARG A 591 -15.94 -6.34 2.91
CA ARG A 591 -16.60 -7.38 2.10
C ARG A 591 -15.71 -7.93 0.99
N ALA A 592 -15.01 -7.06 0.27
CA ALA A 592 -14.07 -7.48 -0.76
C ALA A 592 -12.92 -8.33 -0.17
N LEU A 593 -12.43 -7.98 1.03
CA LEU A 593 -11.45 -8.75 1.78
C LEU A 593 -11.98 -10.10 2.25
N ASP A 594 -13.22 -10.17 2.74
CA ASP A 594 -13.84 -11.45 3.11
C ASP A 594 -13.97 -12.38 1.89
N ASN A 595 -14.30 -11.82 0.72
CA ASN A 595 -14.38 -12.58 -0.53
C ASN A 595 -13.02 -13.10 -1.00
N VAL A 596 -11.92 -12.39 -0.73
CA VAL A 596 -10.57 -12.89 -1.03
C VAL A 596 -10.31 -14.25 -0.39
N ILE A 597 -10.83 -14.50 0.82
CA ILE A 597 -10.63 -15.78 1.53
C ILE A 597 -11.21 -16.96 0.74
N ASP A 598 -12.37 -16.76 0.12
CA ASP A 598 -13.07 -17.81 -0.64
C ASP A 598 -12.50 -17.98 -2.05
N LEU A 599 -11.93 -16.92 -2.63
CA LEU A 599 -11.38 -16.90 -3.99
C LEU A 599 -9.89 -17.27 -4.08
N ASN A 600 -9.15 -17.15 -2.97
CA ASN A 600 -7.71 -17.32 -2.98
C ASN A 600 -7.31 -18.77 -3.28
N PHE A 601 -6.37 -18.95 -4.21
CA PHE A 601 -5.65 -20.20 -4.35
C PHE A 601 -4.60 -20.35 -3.23
N TYR A 602 -4.64 -21.46 -2.49
CA TYR A 602 -3.69 -21.75 -1.42
C TYR A 602 -2.64 -22.77 -1.91
N PRO A 603 -1.34 -22.42 -1.90
CA PRO A 603 -0.29 -23.37 -2.29
C PRO A 603 -0.12 -24.51 -1.27
N ILE A 604 -0.60 -24.31 -0.04
CA ILE A 604 -0.49 -25.24 1.08
C ILE A 604 -1.88 -25.45 1.70
N PRO A 605 -2.39 -26.69 1.81
CA PRO A 605 -3.74 -26.95 2.35
C PRO A 605 -3.93 -26.49 3.81
N TYR A 606 -2.88 -26.51 4.63
CA TYR A 606 -2.94 -26.04 6.03
C TYR A 606 -3.38 -24.58 6.12
N ALA A 607 -2.87 -23.76 5.19
CA ALA A 607 -3.19 -22.34 5.08
C ALA A 607 -4.68 -22.12 4.78
N GLU A 608 -5.26 -22.92 3.88
CA GLU A 608 -6.69 -22.85 3.55
C GLU A 608 -7.57 -23.19 4.75
N ILE A 609 -7.22 -24.24 5.50
CA ILE A 609 -7.97 -24.69 6.67
C ILE A 609 -8.01 -23.57 7.72
N THR A 610 -6.87 -22.97 8.06
CA THR A 610 -6.80 -21.89 9.05
C THR A 610 -7.52 -20.64 8.56
N ASN A 611 -7.30 -20.23 7.30
CA ASN A 611 -7.92 -19.03 6.74
C ASN A 611 -9.45 -19.15 6.69
N ARG A 612 -10.00 -20.33 6.36
CA ARG A 612 -11.46 -20.55 6.37
C ARG A 612 -12.08 -20.54 7.77
N ARG A 613 -11.37 -21.03 8.79
CA ARG A 613 -11.86 -21.07 10.19
C ARG A 613 -11.87 -19.69 10.84
N MET A 614 -10.76 -18.97 10.74
CA MET A 614 -10.57 -17.67 11.40
C MET A 614 -11.09 -16.50 10.55
N ARG A 615 -11.17 -16.68 9.24
CA ARG A 615 -11.50 -15.65 8.25
C ARG A 615 -10.79 -14.31 8.49
N PRO A 616 -9.46 -14.30 8.72
CA PRO A 616 -8.74 -13.08 9.05
C PRO A 616 -8.67 -12.13 7.86
N ILE A 617 -8.86 -10.85 8.10
CA ILE A 617 -8.53 -9.79 7.15
C ILE A 617 -7.60 -8.78 7.82
N GLY A 618 -6.91 -7.97 7.01
CA GLY A 618 -6.09 -6.87 7.48
C GLY A 618 -6.36 -5.63 6.64
N LEU A 619 -7.37 -4.86 7.04
CA LEU A 619 -7.61 -3.53 6.50
C LEU A 619 -6.65 -2.55 7.17
N GLY A 620 -5.72 -2.02 6.39
CA GLY A 620 -4.72 -1.06 6.82
C GLY A 620 -4.94 0.33 6.27
N ALA A 621 -3.89 1.15 6.31
CA ALA A 621 -3.90 2.51 5.82
C ALA A 621 -2.63 2.83 5.02
N SER A 622 -2.80 3.67 4.00
CA SER A 622 -1.75 4.36 3.25
C SER A 622 -2.07 5.86 3.21
N GLY A 623 -1.12 6.70 2.81
CA GLY A 623 -1.40 8.12 2.62
C GLY A 623 -1.56 8.89 3.92
N TYR A 624 -1.00 8.39 5.02
CA TYR A 624 -1.10 9.02 6.33
C TYR A 624 -0.49 10.42 6.35
N HIS A 625 0.76 10.55 5.89
CA HIS A 625 1.42 11.85 5.80
C HIS A 625 0.75 12.77 4.77
N HIS A 626 0.25 12.19 3.65
CA HIS A 626 -0.55 12.93 2.68
C HIS A 626 -1.79 13.55 3.31
N LEU A 627 -2.54 12.81 4.12
CA LEU A 627 -3.71 13.33 4.84
C LEU A 627 -3.33 14.48 5.78
N LEU A 628 -2.28 14.33 6.58
CA LEU A 628 -1.83 15.39 7.49
C LEU A 628 -1.43 16.66 6.73
N ALA A 629 -0.65 16.53 5.66
CA ALA A 629 -0.24 17.66 4.84
C ALA A 629 -1.44 18.36 4.18
N LYS A 630 -2.38 17.58 3.60
CA LYS A 630 -3.63 18.10 3.02
C LYS A 630 -4.48 18.87 4.05
N ARG A 631 -4.44 18.46 5.32
CA ARG A 631 -5.17 19.09 6.42
C ARG A 631 -4.43 20.24 7.10
N GLY A 632 -3.20 20.54 6.71
CA GLY A 632 -2.42 21.59 7.39
C GLY A 632 -1.80 21.16 8.72
N ILE A 633 -1.86 19.87 9.06
CA ILE A 633 -1.45 19.36 10.37
C ILE A 633 0.03 18.96 10.35
N LYS A 634 0.82 19.50 11.28
CA LYS A 634 2.23 19.15 11.43
C LYS A 634 2.40 17.77 12.08
N TRP A 635 3.38 17.00 11.61
CA TRP A 635 3.69 15.67 12.18
C TRP A 635 4.00 15.69 13.68
N GLU A 636 4.73 16.69 14.17
CA GLU A 636 5.16 16.75 15.58
C GLU A 636 4.22 17.64 16.40
N SER A 637 2.95 17.27 16.46
CA SER A 637 1.91 18.04 17.14
C SER A 637 0.90 17.16 17.88
N GLN A 638 0.34 17.69 18.97
CA GLN A 638 -0.74 16.99 19.68
C GLN A 638 -2.01 16.91 18.82
N GLU A 639 -2.25 17.91 17.97
CA GLU A 639 -3.33 17.90 16.98
C GLU A 639 -3.25 16.69 16.06
N HIS A 640 -2.05 16.35 15.55
CA HIS A 640 -1.83 15.13 14.79
C HIS A 640 -2.26 13.87 15.56
N LEU A 641 -1.80 13.72 16.81
CA LEU A 641 -2.13 12.54 17.60
C LEU A 641 -3.65 12.44 17.86
N SER A 642 -4.30 13.53 18.24
CA SER A 642 -5.74 13.54 18.52
C SER A 642 -6.57 13.31 17.26
N PHE A 643 -6.21 13.93 16.13
CA PHE A 643 -6.90 13.74 14.86
C PHE A 643 -6.80 12.29 14.37
N MET A 644 -5.64 11.67 14.50
CA MET A 644 -5.44 10.30 14.06
C MET A 644 -6.06 9.27 15.01
N ASP A 645 -6.21 9.58 16.30
CA ASP A 645 -7.04 8.78 17.23
C ASP A 645 -8.49 8.73 16.73
N GLU A 646 -9.08 9.89 16.39
CA GLU A 646 -10.47 9.97 15.87
C GLU A 646 -10.63 9.19 14.56
N VAL A 647 -9.73 9.38 13.60
CA VAL A 647 -9.78 8.71 12.30
C VAL A 647 -9.70 7.19 12.47
N PHE A 648 -8.76 6.69 13.28
CA PHE A 648 -8.62 5.24 13.50
C PHE A 648 -9.74 4.66 14.39
N GLU A 649 -10.35 5.46 15.25
CA GLU A 649 -11.58 5.08 15.96
C GLU A 649 -12.72 4.82 14.99
N LYS A 650 -12.98 5.74 14.05
CA LYS A 650 -14.00 5.58 13.01
C LYS A 650 -13.70 4.37 12.13
N ILE A 651 -12.44 4.19 11.71
CA ILE A 651 -12.05 3.03 10.89
C ILE A 651 -12.37 1.71 11.61
N ASN A 652 -12.01 1.59 12.90
CA ASN A 652 -12.30 0.41 13.70
C ASN A 652 -13.81 0.20 13.89
N TYR A 653 -14.55 1.26 14.18
CA TYR A 653 -16.00 1.19 14.35
C TYR A 653 -16.68 0.63 13.09
N TYR A 654 -16.43 1.22 11.92
CA TYR A 654 -17.06 0.80 10.68
C TYR A 654 -16.55 -0.57 10.19
N ALA A 655 -15.31 -0.95 10.50
CA ALA A 655 -14.81 -2.28 10.15
C ALA A 655 -15.49 -3.40 10.96
N ILE A 656 -15.66 -3.19 12.28
CA ILE A 656 -16.40 -4.10 13.16
C ILE A 656 -17.88 -4.16 12.74
N GLU A 657 -18.48 -3.01 12.46
CA GLU A 657 -19.86 -2.95 11.98
C GLU A 657 -20.05 -3.72 10.67
N ALA A 658 -19.17 -3.54 9.68
CA ALA A 658 -19.21 -4.26 8.42
C ALA A 658 -19.10 -5.79 8.62
N SER A 659 -18.14 -6.23 9.46
CA SER A 659 -17.96 -7.65 9.77
C SER A 659 -19.15 -8.23 10.54
N CYS A 660 -19.79 -7.45 11.41
CA CYS A 660 -21.02 -7.84 12.11
C CYS A 660 -22.20 -8.01 11.14
N GLN A 661 -22.38 -7.09 10.19
CA GLN A 661 -23.41 -7.21 9.15
C GLN A 661 -23.18 -8.42 8.24
N LEU A 662 -21.91 -8.67 7.86
CA LEU A 662 -21.55 -9.86 7.09
C LEU A 662 -21.77 -11.15 7.87
N ALA A 663 -21.68 -11.13 9.20
CA ALA A 663 -21.95 -12.30 10.03
C ALA A 663 -23.42 -12.73 9.94
N VAL A 664 -24.35 -11.76 9.93
CA VAL A 664 -25.78 -11.99 9.73
C VAL A 664 -26.05 -12.61 8.36
N GLU A 665 -25.38 -12.09 7.33
CA GLU A 665 -25.65 -12.49 5.95
C GLU A 665 -24.97 -13.82 5.56
N LYS A 666 -23.69 -13.97 5.89
CA LYS A 666 -22.81 -15.06 5.42
C LYS A 666 -22.43 -16.04 6.53
N GLY A 667 -22.82 -15.78 7.77
CA GLY A 667 -22.47 -16.57 8.95
C GLY A 667 -21.21 -16.10 9.67
N VAL A 668 -21.12 -16.43 10.95
CA VAL A 668 -20.04 -16.10 11.88
C VAL A 668 -18.78 -16.96 11.61
N TYR A 669 -17.57 -16.45 11.90
CA TYR A 669 -16.35 -17.29 11.86
C TYR A 669 -16.38 -18.40 12.92
N SER A 670 -15.64 -19.49 12.68
CA SER A 670 -15.81 -20.74 13.43
C SER A 670 -15.50 -20.68 14.93
N TYR A 671 -14.70 -19.70 15.36
CA TYR A 671 -14.21 -19.60 16.74
C TYR A 671 -14.68 -18.34 17.48
N PHE A 672 -15.81 -17.77 17.06
CA PHE A 672 -16.37 -16.59 17.72
C PHE A 672 -16.75 -16.82 19.18
N GLU A 673 -17.28 -18.00 19.50
CA GLU A 673 -17.64 -18.34 20.87
C GLU A 673 -16.40 -18.37 21.79
N GLY A 674 -16.47 -17.65 22.91
CA GLY A 674 -15.38 -17.46 23.86
C GLY A 674 -14.39 -16.35 23.51
N SER A 675 -14.51 -15.72 22.33
CA SER A 675 -13.63 -14.62 21.92
C SER A 675 -13.87 -13.35 22.74
N ASP A 676 -12.85 -12.47 22.77
CA ASP A 676 -12.97 -11.13 23.37
C ASP A 676 -13.99 -10.25 22.62
N TRP A 677 -14.32 -10.61 21.38
CA TRP A 677 -15.41 -9.98 20.63
C TRP A 677 -16.77 -10.29 21.26
N GLN A 678 -17.02 -11.57 21.57
CA GLN A 678 -18.30 -12.02 22.10
C GLN A 678 -18.54 -11.53 23.53
N ASN A 679 -17.53 -11.65 24.40
CA ASN A 679 -17.65 -11.33 25.82
C ASN A 679 -17.51 -9.83 26.15
N GLY A 680 -17.26 -8.99 25.14
CA GLY A 680 -17.10 -7.54 25.28
C GLY A 680 -15.71 -7.06 25.70
N ASN A 681 -14.77 -7.96 26.01
CA ASN A 681 -13.42 -7.60 26.45
C ASN A 681 -12.63 -6.82 25.42
N TYR A 682 -12.89 -7.03 24.12
CA TYR A 682 -12.25 -6.27 23.04
C TYR A 682 -12.49 -4.77 23.24
N PHE A 683 -13.73 -4.40 23.58
CA PHE A 683 -14.19 -3.03 23.74
C PHE A 683 -13.74 -2.42 25.06
N SER A 684 -13.89 -3.15 26.16
CA SER A 684 -13.52 -2.66 27.50
C SER A 684 -12.01 -2.43 27.62
N THR A 685 -11.17 -3.34 27.10
CA THR A 685 -9.70 -3.22 27.13
C THR A 685 -9.19 -2.03 26.31
N ARG A 686 -9.98 -1.53 25.35
CA ARG A 686 -9.67 -0.38 24.50
C ARG A 686 -10.35 0.92 24.95
N ASN A 687 -11.02 0.90 26.11
CA ASN A 687 -11.77 2.00 26.68
C ASN A 687 -12.84 2.55 25.71
N TYR A 688 -13.56 1.68 25.01
CA TYR A 688 -14.72 2.07 24.20
C TYR A 688 -15.98 2.08 25.06
N THR A 689 -16.17 3.15 25.83
CA THR A 689 -17.25 3.26 26.83
C THR A 689 -18.49 4.00 26.34
N ASP A 690 -18.40 4.73 25.22
CA ASP A 690 -19.51 5.55 24.73
C ASP A 690 -20.70 4.71 24.24
N SER A 691 -21.90 5.31 24.24
CA SER A 691 -23.16 4.64 23.89
C SER A 691 -23.14 3.99 22.50
N LYS A 692 -22.49 4.63 21.51
CA LYS A 692 -22.31 4.08 20.16
C LYS A 692 -21.57 2.74 20.16
N TRP A 693 -20.54 2.62 21.01
CA TRP A 693 -19.72 1.42 21.14
C TRP A 693 -20.42 0.35 21.96
N GLN A 694 -21.13 0.72 23.02
CA GLN A 694 -21.96 -0.21 23.79
C GLN A 694 -23.05 -0.85 22.91
N THR A 695 -23.66 -0.04 22.02
CA THR A 695 -24.64 -0.53 21.04
C THR A 695 -24.01 -1.49 20.05
N LEU A 696 -22.84 -1.15 19.49
CA LEU A 696 -22.13 -2.03 18.56
C LEU A 696 -21.67 -3.32 19.23
N ALA A 697 -21.16 -3.26 20.46
CA ALA A 697 -20.77 -4.43 21.25
C ALA A 697 -21.96 -5.36 21.48
N GLY A 698 -23.13 -4.81 21.82
CA GLY A 698 -24.38 -5.59 21.94
C GLY A 698 -24.75 -6.30 20.63
N LYS A 699 -24.68 -5.58 19.50
CA LYS A 699 -24.90 -6.18 18.17
C LYS A 699 -23.90 -7.28 17.84
N VAL A 700 -22.62 -7.11 18.21
CA VAL A 700 -21.58 -8.13 18.00
C VAL A 700 -21.84 -9.36 18.86
N THR A 701 -22.22 -9.21 20.13
CA THR A 701 -22.59 -10.33 20.99
C THR A 701 -23.79 -11.10 20.44
N GLU A 702 -24.80 -10.40 19.90
CA GLU A 702 -26.02 -11.00 19.35
C GLU A 702 -25.81 -11.67 17.98
N ASN A 703 -25.18 -10.95 17.05
CA ASN A 703 -25.09 -11.37 15.64
C ASN A 703 -23.77 -12.07 15.29
N GLY A 704 -22.75 -11.93 16.14
CA GLY A 704 -21.39 -12.37 15.85
C GLY A 704 -20.62 -11.46 14.90
N LEU A 705 -19.41 -11.93 14.53
CA LEU A 705 -18.56 -11.32 13.51
C LEU A 705 -18.24 -12.31 12.40
N ARG A 706 -18.08 -11.82 11.18
CA ARG A 706 -17.66 -12.63 10.02
C ARG A 706 -16.17 -12.98 10.06
N ASN A 707 -15.35 -12.07 10.58
CA ASN A 707 -13.90 -12.14 10.53
C ASN A 707 -13.32 -12.11 11.96
N GLY A 708 -12.43 -13.06 12.28
CA GLY A 708 -11.80 -13.16 13.61
C GLY A 708 -10.72 -12.10 13.86
N TYR A 709 -10.16 -11.54 12.79
CA TYR A 709 -9.22 -10.42 12.80
C TYR A 709 -9.56 -9.44 11.66
N LEU A 710 -9.40 -8.13 11.88
CA LEU A 710 -9.91 -7.06 11.02
C LEU A 710 -8.85 -6.06 10.53
N LEU A 711 -8.01 -5.52 11.41
CA LEU A 711 -7.18 -4.35 11.13
C LEU A 711 -5.69 -4.66 11.31
N ALA A 712 -4.92 -4.44 10.24
CA ALA A 712 -3.46 -4.53 10.24
C ALA A 712 -2.87 -3.50 9.28
N ILE A 713 -1.87 -2.73 9.71
CA ILE A 713 -1.25 -1.71 8.85
C ILE A 713 0.05 -2.27 8.27
N ALA A 714 -0.06 -2.80 7.05
CA ALA A 714 1.06 -3.30 6.27
C ALA A 714 1.81 -2.17 5.53
N PRO A 715 3.06 -2.38 5.10
CA PRO A 715 3.76 -1.45 4.23
C PRO A 715 3.13 -1.44 2.83
N THR A 716 2.86 -0.26 2.27
CA THR A 716 2.15 -0.12 0.99
C THR A 716 3.04 0.30 -0.18
N SER A 717 4.33 -0.07 -0.17
CA SER A 717 5.35 0.43 -1.12
C SER A 717 4.89 0.54 -2.57
N SER A 718 4.40 -0.54 -3.19
CA SER A 718 3.94 -0.52 -4.60
C SER A 718 2.52 0.05 -4.75
N THR A 719 1.60 -0.22 -3.82
CA THR A 719 0.20 0.18 -3.92
C THR A 719 0.00 1.67 -3.66
N SER A 720 0.84 2.30 -2.82
CA SER A 720 0.87 3.75 -2.63
C SER A 720 1.34 4.48 -3.88
N ILE A 721 2.21 3.85 -4.70
CA ILE A 721 2.60 4.38 -6.02
C ILE A 721 1.40 4.43 -6.95
N ILE A 722 0.64 3.32 -7.04
CA ILE A 722 -0.56 3.24 -7.88
C ILE A 722 -1.59 4.28 -7.47
N ALA A 723 -1.75 4.48 -6.17
CA ALA A 723 -2.70 5.45 -5.61
C ALA A 723 -2.18 6.90 -5.60
N GLY A 724 -0.95 7.16 -6.06
CA GLY A 724 -0.34 8.49 -6.03
C GLY A 724 -0.28 9.09 -4.64
N THR A 725 0.08 8.32 -3.61
CA THR A 725 0.05 8.75 -2.21
C THR A 725 1.32 8.36 -1.42
N THR A 726 1.45 8.83 -0.17
CA THR A 726 2.55 8.40 0.72
C THR A 726 2.38 6.96 1.18
N ALA A 727 3.49 6.26 1.42
CA ALA A 727 3.48 4.85 1.82
C ALA A 727 3.14 4.68 3.30
N GLY A 728 2.25 3.72 3.59
CA GLY A 728 1.84 3.30 4.93
C GLY A 728 1.49 4.46 5.85
N THR A 729 2.04 4.39 7.06
CA THR A 729 1.90 5.40 8.12
C THR A 729 3.22 6.09 8.47
N ASP A 730 4.23 5.99 7.60
CA ASP A 730 5.53 6.60 7.82
C ASP A 730 5.58 8.05 7.29
N PRO A 731 6.45 8.91 7.85
CA PRO A 731 6.80 10.16 7.19
C PRO A 731 7.48 9.88 5.84
N VAL A 732 7.53 10.89 4.98
CA VAL A 732 8.19 10.74 3.67
C VAL A 732 9.70 10.68 3.89
N MET A 733 10.39 9.81 3.15
CA MET A 733 11.86 9.78 3.20
C MET A 733 12.45 11.07 2.65
N ASN A 734 11.94 11.50 1.50
CA ASN A 734 12.26 12.77 0.84
C ASN A 734 10.97 13.32 0.21
N ARG A 735 10.87 14.64 0.07
CA ARG A 735 9.75 15.30 -0.63
C ARG A 735 9.81 15.06 -2.14
N TYR A 736 11.03 14.93 -2.65
CA TYR A 736 11.34 14.64 -4.03
C TYR A 736 12.58 13.74 -4.10
N PHE A 737 12.57 12.76 -5.00
CA PHE A 737 13.76 11.95 -5.30
C PHE A 737 13.64 11.30 -6.68
N LEU A 738 14.78 10.93 -7.25
CA LEU A 738 14.87 10.18 -8.50
C LEU A 738 15.03 8.70 -8.18
N GLU A 739 14.06 7.87 -8.59
CA GLU A 739 14.16 6.42 -8.44
C GLU A 739 14.78 5.81 -9.70
N GLU A 740 15.97 5.21 -9.58
CA GLU A 740 16.61 4.48 -10.67
C GLU A 740 16.18 3.00 -10.64
N LYS A 741 15.53 2.53 -11.71
CA LYS A 741 15.16 1.12 -11.89
C LYS A 741 15.45 0.65 -13.31
N LYS A 742 16.35 -0.33 -13.44
CA LYS A 742 16.67 -1.03 -14.71
C LYS A 742 16.85 -0.05 -15.90
N GLY A 743 17.62 1.02 -15.69
CA GLY A 743 17.93 2.02 -16.72
C GLY A 743 16.85 3.08 -16.99
N SER A 744 15.77 3.12 -16.21
CA SER A 744 14.79 4.22 -16.21
C SER A 744 14.89 5.01 -14.91
N ILE A 745 15.00 6.34 -15.02
CA ILE A 745 14.92 7.26 -13.90
C ILE A 745 13.47 7.75 -13.82
N VAL A 746 12.81 7.51 -12.69
CA VAL A 746 11.43 7.94 -12.44
C VAL A 746 11.43 8.95 -11.31
N PRO A 747 11.11 10.23 -11.56
CA PRO A 747 10.96 11.21 -10.50
C PRO A 747 9.75 10.87 -9.63
N ARG A 748 9.90 11.09 -8.32
CA ARG A 748 8.87 10.84 -7.32
C ARG A 748 8.75 12.10 -6.48
N VAL A 749 7.54 12.61 -6.36
CA VAL A 749 7.21 13.79 -5.55
C VAL A 749 6.15 13.44 -4.52
N ALA A 750 6.20 14.11 -3.37
CA ALA A 750 5.15 14.00 -2.37
C ALA A 750 3.81 14.48 -2.96
N PRO A 751 2.70 13.81 -2.64
CA PRO A 751 1.41 14.12 -3.24
C PRO A 751 0.91 15.49 -2.80
N GLN A 752 0.34 16.25 -3.73
CA GLN A 752 -0.13 17.63 -3.50
C GLN A 752 0.95 18.54 -2.90
N LEU A 753 2.22 18.35 -3.29
CA LEU A 753 3.30 19.26 -2.89
C LEU A 753 3.03 20.66 -3.48
N SER A 754 3.13 21.68 -2.64
CA SER A 754 2.95 23.09 -3.00
C SER A 754 3.58 23.95 -1.91
N ASP A 755 3.61 25.27 -2.10
CA ASP A 755 4.11 26.20 -1.08
C ASP A 755 3.42 26.03 0.29
N THR A 756 2.15 25.61 0.31
CA THR A 756 1.39 25.43 1.55
C THR A 756 1.65 24.09 2.24
N THR A 757 1.99 23.04 1.48
CA THR A 757 2.20 21.68 2.01
C THR A 757 3.68 21.30 2.15
N PHE A 758 4.60 22.04 1.51
CA PHE A 758 6.03 21.75 1.48
C PHE A 758 6.63 21.54 2.88
N TRP A 759 6.32 22.46 3.80
CA TRP A 759 6.83 22.43 5.17
C TRP A 759 6.13 21.40 6.07
N LEU A 760 4.97 20.89 5.64
CA LEU A 760 4.25 19.84 6.37
C LEU A 760 4.88 18.47 6.11
N TYR A 761 5.47 18.27 4.93
CA TYR A 761 6.27 17.08 4.61
C TYR A 761 7.67 17.12 5.25
N LYS A 762 7.74 17.02 6.58
CA LYS A 762 9.01 16.84 7.30
C LYS A 762 9.58 15.45 6.98
N THR A 763 10.86 15.38 6.62
CA THR A 763 11.48 14.10 6.21
C THR A 763 11.67 13.16 7.40
N ALA A 764 11.62 11.85 7.16
CA ALA A 764 11.55 10.82 8.20
C ALA A 764 12.73 10.86 9.19
N HIS A 765 13.95 11.17 8.74
CA HIS A 765 15.12 11.31 9.61
C HIS A 765 15.13 12.60 10.43
N GLN A 766 14.43 13.64 9.99
CA GLN A 766 14.35 14.92 10.69
C GLN A 766 13.25 14.94 11.76
N VAL A 767 12.29 14.01 11.70
CA VAL A 767 11.24 13.85 12.71
C VAL A 767 11.86 13.32 14.01
N ASP A 768 11.48 13.87 15.17
CA ASP A 768 11.77 13.25 16.47
C ASP A 768 10.99 11.93 16.54
N GLN A 769 11.76 10.84 16.57
CA GLN A 769 11.26 9.47 16.50
C GLN A 769 10.30 9.11 17.65
N LYS A 770 10.30 9.88 18.75
CA LYS A 770 9.27 9.73 19.80
C LYS A 770 7.86 9.97 19.27
N TRP A 771 7.68 10.92 18.33
CA TRP A 771 6.38 11.19 17.71
C TRP A 771 5.94 10.05 16.79
N ILE A 772 6.86 9.35 16.14
CA ILE A 772 6.54 8.15 15.35
C ILE A 772 6.03 7.04 16.26
N VAL A 773 6.72 6.80 17.39
CA VAL A 773 6.28 5.82 18.40
C VAL A 773 4.93 6.22 19.00
N ASP A 774 4.71 7.50 19.28
CA ASP A 774 3.47 8.01 19.86
C ASP A 774 2.30 7.87 18.89
N ALA A 775 2.49 8.25 17.62
CA ALA A 775 1.49 8.08 16.58
C ALA A 775 1.17 6.59 16.37
N ALA A 776 2.18 5.72 16.40
CA ALA A 776 1.95 4.28 16.37
C ALA A 776 1.14 3.79 17.56
N SER A 777 1.42 4.24 18.78
CA SER A 777 0.68 3.90 19.99
C SER A 777 -0.80 4.29 19.90
N VAL A 778 -1.08 5.53 19.46
CA VAL A 778 -2.45 6.01 19.24
C VAL A 778 -3.20 5.07 18.31
N ARG A 779 -2.64 4.78 17.13
CA ARG A 779 -3.26 3.82 16.19
C ARG A 779 -3.41 2.43 16.79
N GLN A 780 -2.39 1.94 17.52
CA GLN A 780 -2.33 0.56 18.02
C GLN A 780 -3.49 0.21 18.94
N ARG A 781 -4.05 1.19 19.66
CA ARG A 781 -5.27 1.05 20.45
C ARG A 781 -6.43 0.50 19.61
N HIS A 782 -6.57 0.96 18.37
CA HIS A 782 -7.66 0.62 17.47
C HIS A 782 -7.40 -0.65 16.66
N LEU A 783 -6.15 -1.12 16.58
CA LEU A 783 -5.78 -2.31 15.83
C LEU A 783 -5.90 -3.58 16.68
N ASP A 784 -6.58 -4.59 16.15
CA ASP A 784 -6.67 -5.91 16.75
C ASP A 784 -5.42 -6.76 16.47
N GLN A 785 -4.81 -6.60 15.29
CA GLN A 785 -3.47 -7.11 14.95
C GLN A 785 -2.40 -6.05 15.24
N SER A 786 -1.44 -5.79 14.35
CA SER A 786 -0.35 -4.83 14.56
C SER A 786 -0.12 -3.92 13.35
N GLN A 787 1.05 -3.27 13.31
CA GLN A 787 1.45 -2.31 12.28
C GLN A 787 2.96 -2.34 12.09
N SER A 788 3.40 -2.18 10.84
CA SER A 788 4.82 -2.08 10.51
C SER A 788 5.37 -0.69 10.87
N VAL A 789 5.98 -0.56 12.05
CA VAL A 789 6.56 0.72 12.51
C VAL A 789 8.04 0.78 12.17
N ASN A 790 8.44 1.68 11.28
CA ASN A 790 9.85 1.96 11.04
C ASN A 790 10.37 3.04 12.00
N LEU A 791 11.64 2.94 12.39
CA LEU A 791 12.37 4.01 13.06
C LEU A 791 13.48 4.50 12.14
N PHE A 792 13.68 5.80 12.07
CA PHE A 792 14.66 6.47 11.22
C PHE A 792 15.70 7.12 12.11
N ILE A 793 16.94 6.63 12.03
CA ILE A 793 18.03 7.09 12.89
C ILE A 793 19.17 7.64 12.04
N ASP A 794 19.87 8.61 12.61
CA ASP A 794 21.11 9.14 12.06
C ASP A 794 22.25 8.95 13.08
N GLN A 795 23.41 9.52 12.79
CA GLN A 795 24.59 9.42 13.65
C GLN A 795 24.46 10.19 14.97
N SER A 796 23.44 11.04 15.15
CA SER A 796 23.19 11.75 16.41
C SER A 796 22.59 10.83 17.49
N PHE A 797 22.03 9.69 17.09
CA PHE A 797 21.45 8.74 18.03
C PHE A 797 22.52 8.00 18.82
N THR A 798 22.50 8.20 20.14
CA THR A 798 23.28 7.38 21.06
C THR A 798 22.63 6.02 21.28
N PHE A 799 23.40 5.04 21.74
CA PHE A 799 22.88 3.75 22.21
C PHE A 799 21.71 3.91 23.19
N ARG A 800 21.81 4.86 24.13
CA ARG A 800 20.75 5.15 25.10
C ARG A 800 19.51 5.74 24.44
N GLY A 801 19.68 6.57 23.42
CA GLY A 801 18.58 7.15 22.63
C GLY A 801 17.75 6.07 21.93
N VAL A 802 18.40 5.11 21.26
CA VAL A 802 17.69 3.99 20.62
C VAL A 802 16.99 3.09 21.65
N LEU A 803 17.66 2.76 22.76
CA LEU A 803 17.03 2.00 23.85
C LEU A 803 15.79 2.72 24.40
N GLN A 804 15.82 4.04 24.56
CA GLN A 804 14.67 4.82 25.01
C GLN A 804 13.49 4.75 24.04
N LEU A 805 13.72 4.66 22.72
CA LEU A 805 12.65 4.46 21.75
C LEU A 805 12.01 3.08 21.91
N TYR A 806 12.81 2.02 22.11
CA TYR A 806 12.29 0.67 22.35
C TYR A 806 11.47 0.58 23.65
N LEU A 807 11.99 1.16 24.75
CA LEU A 807 11.27 1.22 26.02
C LEU A 807 9.98 2.01 25.87
N ARG A 808 10.02 3.18 25.20
CA ARG A 808 8.82 3.98 24.95
C ARG A 808 7.77 3.22 24.14
N ALA A 809 8.19 2.51 23.09
CA ALA A 809 7.28 1.72 22.26
C ALA A 809 6.61 0.61 23.08
N TRP A 810 7.38 -0.09 23.91
CA TRP A 810 6.87 -1.09 24.83
C TRP A 810 5.89 -0.49 25.87
N GLU A 811 6.29 0.55 26.59
CA GLU A 811 5.45 1.23 27.60
C GLU A 811 4.13 1.74 27.02
N LYS A 812 4.16 2.22 25.77
CA LYS A 812 3.00 2.76 25.07
C LYS A 812 2.18 1.70 24.33
N GLY A 813 2.47 0.42 24.54
CA GLY A 813 1.68 -0.68 24.00
C GLY A 813 1.82 -0.89 22.49
N VAL A 814 2.91 -0.42 21.87
CA VAL A 814 3.23 -0.75 20.48
C VAL A 814 3.59 -2.23 20.41
N LYS A 815 2.87 -2.99 19.59
CA LYS A 815 3.00 -4.45 19.52
C LYS A 815 4.28 -4.90 18.81
N THR A 816 4.68 -4.20 17.74
CA THR A 816 5.87 -4.55 16.95
C THR A 816 6.64 -3.33 16.45
N LEU A 817 7.95 -3.49 16.28
CA LEU A 817 8.80 -2.57 15.53
C LEU A 817 9.44 -3.31 14.35
N TYR A 818 9.43 -2.65 13.19
CA TYR A 818 9.93 -3.18 11.93
C TYR A 818 11.38 -2.74 11.70
N TYR A 819 11.70 -2.04 10.60
CA TYR A 819 13.07 -1.65 10.33
C TYR A 819 13.55 -0.49 11.18
N ILE A 820 14.83 -0.55 11.55
CA ILE A 820 15.63 0.65 11.75
C ILE A 820 16.25 1.06 10.41
N ARG A 821 15.96 2.27 9.95
CA ARG A 821 16.55 2.89 8.76
C ARG A 821 17.64 3.85 9.23
N SER A 822 18.90 3.44 9.08
CA SER A 822 20.05 4.28 9.40
C SER A 822 20.54 5.04 8.16
N ARG A 823 20.79 6.36 8.29
CA ARG A 823 21.47 7.15 7.26
C ARG A 823 22.98 7.19 7.55
N SER A 824 23.80 6.61 6.67
CA SER A 824 25.24 6.92 6.59
C SER A 824 25.45 8.23 5.83
N LEU A 825 26.40 9.07 6.27
CA LEU A 825 26.68 10.41 5.72
C LEU A 825 26.81 10.42 4.18
N GLU A 826 25.74 10.83 3.50
CA GLU A 826 25.86 11.73 2.37
C GLU A 826 25.45 13.10 2.89
N VAL A 827 26.43 14.01 2.92
CA VAL A 827 26.27 15.40 3.34
C VAL A 827 25.29 16.06 2.38
N GLU A 828 24.15 16.53 2.91
CA GLU A 828 23.36 17.54 2.23
C GLU A 828 23.06 18.69 3.18
N GLU A 829 23.18 19.88 2.62
CA GLU A 829 22.86 21.14 3.26
C GLU A 829 21.45 21.09 3.84
N CYS A 830 21.29 21.58 5.07
CA CYS A 830 19.98 21.77 5.67
C CYS A 830 19.18 22.76 4.83
N GLU A 831 18.33 22.29 3.92
CA GLU A 831 17.39 23.13 3.15
C GLU A 831 16.46 23.93 4.07
N THR A 832 16.22 23.43 5.30
CA THR A 832 15.42 24.13 6.33
C THR A 832 16.15 25.32 6.95
N CYS A 833 17.47 25.41 6.76
CA CYS A 833 18.34 26.40 7.40
C CYS A 833 18.88 27.43 6.40
N SER A 834 18.58 27.30 5.10
CA SER A 834 19.13 28.14 4.03
C SER A 834 18.10 29.06 3.34
N ALA A 835 16.99 29.36 4.00
CA ALA A 835 16.04 30.40 3.56
C ALA A 835 16.16 31.66 4.40
#